data_AF-A0A4R9GHX5-F1
#
_entry.id   AF-A0A4R9GHX5-F1
#
_cell.length_a   1.000
_cell.length_b   1.000
_cell.length_c   1.000
_cell.angle_alpha   90.00
_cell.angle_beta   90.00
_cell.angle_gamma   90.00
#
_symmetry.space_group_name_H-M   'P 1'
#
loop_
_entity.id
_entity.type
_entity.pdbx_description
1 polymer ?
#
loop_
_entity_poly.entity_id
_entity_poly.type
_entity_poly.pdbx_seq_one_letter_code
_entity_poly.pdbx_strand_id
1 'polypeptide(L)'
;MVRCKIHLVLGLFLCLIDCKPSFFRTYGQEDPSLLVWDGVRALSEPESKCAGNPEKEIGRIAYHYKKNPARYSDLPVSERWRNLQFTILLDKENLLNDSRDSLFFFQGGDCRISSTFLKKGEKLKSPENILLSFSTALLSANGERALSSGKLEILLGSESVFSGYLEGNGNSWEDHKVTLEIPAARLLFENPKPQWTFRWLPKDGNSFLFLGEPLLFSKVADSDAWGSPENLILIVVDALRPDRLGFGGSPVPTSPVLDRLSSESVIFENAFANGNWTKPSMLSFFTSQIASELGMGNAWFYSTNLHRKIFYSKRPKTLPNHLRDAGFVTASLMNNVFLLDYTGVGVDLGFHRLFQPGKDKVDTELILAESKKFLRENKDRRFFLHININTPHYPYLPERKYLEALEKATPKEVWAKYDPYVKKYMAEILYTDHVIGEILEEARRNGVYEKTWIAVVADHGELQEIEHYYHHHFVAENLHAHGESHYEEEIKVPWILHPPKRFESSVRKRKFEGQVSLLSLFPTLVGAMEFPCVPNECKGNDYSRAMYGKTGPTFEESVYTEGRFSESIRTESFKLIRRYPGYDSVRRTGEGEPHKMPEELYDLVKDPHETRNLALENGPLLEKARKALSGNSLKKNSFILKLPAPEQNCVRKMELYVEGGIYKFDTDVPSTTLSLGQKNISIRLDQAAGKQAILKVETVEPTFRFKLSLWKDGVMESYKSGKWGFTEKAANQVYLFAPEIVASSRVPYEFTNSKVPYLYNDAGLSGNSDSAEQAALGKEVRKVLESWGYIHE
;
A
#
# COMPACT_ATOMS: atom_id res chain seq x y z
N MET A 1 -38.98 -22.43 14.94
CA MET A 1 -40.42 -22.76 15.01
C MET A 1 -41.12 -21.74 15.87
N VAL A 2 -41.95 -20.89 15.27
CA VAL A 2 -42.82 -19.95 15.99
C VAL A 2 -44.14 -20.68 16.30
N ARG A 3 -44.58 -20.70 17.56
CA ARG A 3 -45.92 -21.19 17.93
C ARG A 3 -46.85 -19.99 18.10
N CYS A 4 -47.67 -19.69 17.09
CA CYS A 4 -48.91 -18.93 17.24
C CYS A 4 -50.06 -19.91 17.48
N LYS A 5 -50.81 -19.72 18.56
CA LYS A 5 -52.12 -20.37 18.77
C LYS A 5 -53.20 -19.46 18.20
N ILE A 6 -54.06 -20.03 17.35
CA ILE A 6 -55.28 -19.43 16.82
C ILE A 6 -56.44 -19.80 17.75
N HIS A 7 -57.29 -18.83 18.09
CA HIS A 7 -58.71 -19.07 18.32
C HIS A 7 -59.55 -17.99 17.62
N LEU A 8 -60.51 -18.46 16.82
CA LEU A 8 -61.59 -17.70 16.16
C LEU A 8 -62.50 -17.01 17.20
N VAL A 9 -63.05 -15.84 16.86
CA VAL A 9 -64.50 -15.58 16.64
C VAL A 9 -64.74 -14.13 16.18
N LEU A 10 -65.64 -14.02 15.19
CA LEU A 10 -66.36 -12.90 14.54
C LEU A 10 -66.20 -11.43 15.02
N GLY A 11 -66.21 -10.53 14.02
CA GLY A 11 -67.00 -9.28 14.08
C GLY A 11 -66.25 -8.01 13.68
N LEU A 12 -66.53 -7.49 12.48
CA LEU A 12 -66.09 -6.16 12.03
C LEU A 12 -66.49 -5.07 13.04
N PHE A 13 -65.52 -4.30 13.54
CA PHE A 13 -65.69 -2.86 13.80
C PHE A 13 -64.32 -2.16 13.81
N LEU A 14 -64.25 -1.03 13.12
CA LEU A 14 -63.10 -0.14 12.98
C LEU A 14 -62.60 0.36 14.34
N CYS A 15 -61.32 0.13 14.64
CA CYS A 15 -60.54 0.95 15.57
C CYS A 15 -59.10 1.04 15.07
N LEU A 16 -58.70 2.27 14.73
CA LEU A 16 -57.32 2.70 14.51
C LEU A 16 -56.49 2.37 15.76
N ILE A 17 -55.55 1.44 15.67
CA ILE A 17 -54.54 1.20 16.72
C ILE A 17 -53.17 1.10 16.05
N ASP A 18 -52.30 2.03 16.46
CA ASP A 18 -50.89 2.14 16.14
C ASP A 18 -50.15 0.79 16.25
N CYS A 19 -49.82 0.21 15.12
CA CYS A 19 -48.70 -0.72 15.03
C CYS A 19 -47.41 0.08 15.15
N LYS A 20 -46.84 0.17 16.36
CA LYS A 20 -45.44 0.54 16.53
C LYS A 20 -44.59 -0.43 15.69
N PRO A 21 -43.78 0.04 14.72
CA PRO A 21 -42.81 -0.82 14.08
C PRO A 21 -41.82 -1.28 15.15
N SER A 22 -41.61 -2.59 15.21
CA SER A 22 -40.42 -3.18 15.84
C SER A 22 -39.21 -2.37 15.39
N PHE A 23 -38.48 -1.81 16.35
CA PHE A 23 -37.28 -0.99 16.16
C PHE A 23 -36.31 -1.67 15.17
N PHE A 24 -36.44 -1.35 13.89
CA PHE A 24 -35.31 -1.26 13.00
C PHE A 24 -34.48 -0.10 13.56
N ARG A 25 -33.43 -0.41 14.34
CA ARG A 25 -32.34 0.54 14.53
C ARG A 25 -31.75 0.75 13.13
N THR A 26 -32.11 1.86 12.50
CA THR A 26 -31.39 2.41 11.37
C THR A 26 -29.91 2.47 11.74
N TYR A 27 -29.07 1.71 11.05
CA TYR A 27 -27.63 1.88 11.08
C TYR A 27 -27.34 3.35 10.74
N GLY A 28 -26.73 4.08 11.67
CA GLY A 28 -26.40 5.51 11.48
C GLY A 28 -27.10 6.51 12.42
N GLN A 29 -27.40 6.16 13.68
CA GLN A 29 -27.60 7.23 14.67
C GLN A 29 -26.24 7.81 15.06
N GLU A 30 -26.11 9.12 14.84
CA GLU A 30 -24.93 9.95 15.08
C GLU A 30 -24.43 9.82 16.52
N ASP A 31 -23.22 9.27 16.68
CA ASP A 31 -22.56 9.15 17.98
C ASP A 31 -21.16 9.80 17.94
N PRO A 32 -21.06 11.13 18.19
CA PRO A 32 -19.81 11.84 17.99
C PRO A 32 -18.95 11.93 19.25
N SER A 33 -17.80 11.26 19.18
CA SER A 33 -16.56 11.68 19.80
C SER A 33 -15.46 10.89 19.09
N LEU A 34 -14.67 11.58 18.28
CA LEU A 34 -13.62 11.06 17.40
C LEU A 34 -12.52 12.12 17.32
N LEU A 35 -11.35 11.79 16.77
CA LEU A 35 -10.42 12.82 16.29
C LEU A 35 -11.22 13.76 15.38
N VAL A 36 -11.24 15.02 15.76
CA VAL A 36 -12.27 15.95 15.28
C VAL A 36 -11.70 16.73 14.11
N TRP A 37 -10.41 17.07 14.18
CA TRP A 37 -9.77 17.93 13.21
C TRP A 37 -8.32 17.51 12.96
N ASP A 38 -7.93 17.56 11.69
CA ASP A 38 -6.57 17.33 11.21
C ASP A 38 -6.17 18.55 10.38
N GLY A 39 -5.24 19.35 10.91
CA GLY A 39 -4.82 20.59 10.27
C GLY A 39 -4.12 20.41 8.94
N VAL A 40 -3.48 19.25 8.71
CA VAL A 40 -2.83 18.94 7.43
C VAL A 40 -3.87 18.71 6.33
N ARG A 41 -5.01 18.09 6.67
CA ARG A 41 -6.12 17.84 5.74
C ARG A 41 -7.03 19.03 5.60
N ALA A 42 -7.36 19.73 6.69
CA ALA A 42 -8.19 20.92 6.65
C ALA A 42 -7.59 22.05 5.81
N LEU A 43 -6.27 22.04 5.58
CA LEU A 43 -5.61 22.96 4.66
C LEU A 43 -6.15 22.89 3.22
N SER A 44 -6.72 21.75 2.80
CA SER A 44 -7.30 21.59 1.46
C SER A 44 -8.68 22.22 1.29
N GLU A 45 -9.33 22.61 2.39
CA GLU A 45 -10.66 23.21 2.34
C GLU A 45 -10.61 24.62 1.71
N PRO A 46 -11.63 25.03 0.93
CA PRO A 46 -11.61 26.30 0.19
C PRO A 46 -11.43 27.55 1.05
N GLU A 47 -11.82 27.51 2.32
CA GLU A 47 -11.66 28.65 3.23
C GLU A 47 -10.22 28.82 3.73
N SER A 48 -9.40 27.78 3.61
CA SER A 48 -8.01 27.80 4.06
C SER A 48 -7.14 28.66 3.14
N LYS A 49 -6.33 29.55 3.73
CA LYS A 49 -5.45 30.49 3.04
C LYS A 49 -4.12 30.65 3.76
N CYS A 50 -3.02 30.50 3.03
CA CYS A 50 -1.68 30.78 3.53
C CYS A 50 -1.03 31.92 2.73
N ALA A 51 -0.16 32.69 3.38
CA ALA A 51 0.63 33.76 2.75
C ALA A 51 2.03 33.27 2.36
N GLY A 52 2.65 33.87 1.34
CA GLY A 52 4.02 33.54 0.89
C GLY A 52 4.09 32.44 -0.16
N ASN A 53 5.31 32.07 -0.58
CA ASN A 53 5.57 31.04 -1.60
C ASN A 53 6.34 29.86 -0.98
N PRO A 54 5.67 28.73 -0.69
CA PRO A 54 6.29 27.60 -0.01
C PRO A 54 7.31 26.87 -0.92
N GLU A 55 7.12 26.88 -2.24
CA GLU A 55 8.04 26.26 -3.19
C GLU A 55 9.38 27.00 -3.26
N LYS A 56 9.35 28.32 -3.18
CA LYS A 56 10.57 29.14 -3.10
C LYS A 56 11.35 28.84 -1.81
N GLU A 57 10.67 28.84 -0.66
CA GLU A 57 11.33 28.67 0.64
C GLU A 57 11.83 27.24 0.86
N ILE A 58 11.03 26.23 0.50
CA ILE A 58 11.45 24.82 0.63
C ILE A 58 12.66 24.50 -0.26
N GLY A 59 12.83 25.22 -1.37
CA GLY A 59 13.99 25.11 -2.27
C GLY A 59 15.31 25.52 -1.61
N ARG A 60 15.26 26.32 -0.54
CA ARG A 60 16.44 26.71 0.25
C ARG A 60 16.92 25.58 1.18
N ILE A 61 16.04 24.63 1.50
CA ILE A 61 16.43 23.48 2.32
C ILE A 61 17.22 22.50 1.47
N ALA A 62 18.44 22.20 1.91
CA ALA A 62 19.35 21.30 1.23
C ALA A 62 18.67 19.96 0.87
N TYR A 63 19.01 19.42 -0.29
CA TYR A 63 18.37 18.23 -0.87
C TYR A 63 18.49 16.97 0.01
N HIS A 64 19.44 16.93 0.94
CA HIS A 64 19.64 15.79 1.84
C HIS A 64 18.62 15.69 2.97
N TYR A 65 17.78 16.71 3.21
CA TYR A 65 16.60 16.58 4.08
C TYR A 65 15.48 15.92 3.30
N LYS A 66 15.00 14.77 3.80
CA LYS A 66 13.92 14.04 3.14
C LYS A 66 12.60 14.76 3.37
N LYS A 67 12.01 15.21 2.26
CA LYS A 67 10.77 15.99 2.22
C LYS A 67 9.89 15.44 1.11
N ASN A 68 8.73 14.92 1.48
CA ASN A 68 7.73 14.47 0.52
C ASN A 68 6.55 15.44 0.53
N PRO A 69 6.27 16.14 -0.58
CA PRO A 69 5.08 16.99 -0.63
C PRO A 69 3.85 16.09 -0.43
N ALA A 70 2.92 16.47 0.44
CA ALA A 70 1.82 15.58 0.80
C ALA A 70 0.93 15.33 -0.43
N ARG A 71 0.96 14.08 -0.93
CA ARG A 71 0.38 13.75 -2.24
C ARG A 71 -1.13 13.49 -2.20
N TYR A 72 -1.71 13.33 -1.00
CA TYR A 72 -3.16 13.15 -0.78
C TYR A 72 -3.89 14.41 -0.28
N SER A 73 -3.23 15.57 -0.31
CA SER A 73 -3.81 16.79 0.23
C SER A 73 -4.78 17.52 -0.69
N ASP A 74 -4.97 17.05 -1.92
CA ASP A 74 -5.73 17.75 -2.99
C ASP A 74 -5.30 19.22 -3.23
N LEU A 75 -4.17 19.67 -2.64
CA LEU A 75 -3.67 21.02 -2.82
C LEU A 75 -3.20 21.27 -4.26
N PRO A 76 -3.37 22.51 -4.77
CA PRO A 76 -2.73 22.94 -6.01
C PRO A 76 -1.22 22.72 -5.97
N VAL A 77 -0.61 22.44 -7.12
CA VAL A 77 0.82 22.09 -7.21
C VAL A 77 1.74 23.10 -6.52
N SER A 78 1.46 24.40 -6.66
CA SER A 78 2.22 25.50 -6.04
C SER A 78 2.15 25.52 -4.52
N GLU A 79 1.13 24.91 -3.91
CA GLU A 79 0.91 24.91 -2.46
C GLU A 79 1.22 23.54 -1.82
N ARG A 80 1.60 22.52 -2.61
CA ARG A 80 1.87 21.16 -2.09
C ARG A 80 3.04 21.06 -1.11
N TRP A 81 3.84 22.11 -0.97
CA TRP A 81 4.90 22.18 0.03
C TRP A 81 4.44 22.77 1.37
N ARG A 82 3.20 23.27 1.45
CA ARG A 82 2.58 23.70 2.71
C ARG A 82 2.31 22.54 3.64
N ASN A 83 1.96 21.39 3.08
CA ASN A 83 1.94 20.14 3.81
C ASN A 83 2.92 19.16 3.19
N LEU A 84 3.74 18.56 4.04
CA LEU A 84 4.73 17.60 3.62
C LEU A 84 4.92 16.57 4.71
N GLN A 85 5.38 15.40 4.33
CA GLN A 85 5.99 14.50 5.26
C GLN A 85 7.45 14.92 5.44
N PHE A 86 7.75 15.51 6.59
CA PHE A 86 9.09 15.95 6.94
C PHE A 86 9.78 14.87 7.78
N THR A 87 11.02 14.53 7.42
CA THR A 87 11.77 13.46 8.09
C THR A 87 13.00 13.99 8.80
N ILE A 88 13.13 13.62 10.07
CA ILE A 88 14.34 13.86 10.85
C ILE A 88 15.12 12.56 10.95
N LEU A 89 16.41 12.60 10.56
CA LEU A 89 17.37 11.54 10.85
C LEU A 89 17.85 11.71 12.30
N LEU A 90 17.22 11.00 13.23
CA LEU A 90 17.48 11.05 14.68
C LEU A 90 18.88 10.52 15.00
N ASP A 91 19.28 9.46 14.32
CA ASP A 91 20.57 8.81 14.51
C ASP A 91 21.14 8.38 13.16
N LYS A 92 22.36 8.85 12.86
CA LYS A 92 23.09 8.50 11.64
C LYS A 92 23.63 7.08 11.70
N GLU A 93 23.98 6.59 12.89
CA GLU A 93 24.57 5.26 13.04
C GLU A 93 23.54 4.19 12.72
N ASN A 94 22.33 4.29 13.25
CA ASN A 94 21.25 3.32 12.98
C ASN A 94 20.35 3.70 11.81
N LEU A 95 20.71 4.75 11.07
CA LEU A 95 19.91 5.32 9.98
C LEU A 95 18.46 5.59 10.40
N LEU A 96 18.26 6.01 11.65
CA LEU A 96 16.96 6.11 12.30
C LEU A 96 16.20 7.35 11.83
N ASN A 97 15.08 7.15 11.15
CA ASN A 97 14.22 8.21 10.63
C ASN A 97 12.94 8.33 11.46
N ASP A 98 12.54 9.55 11.81
CA ASP A 98 11.21 9.89 12.36
C ASP A 98 10.55 10.92 11.44
N SER A 99 9.56 10.45 10.68
CA SER A 99 8.83 11.22 9.70
C SER A 99 7.43 11.56 10.19
N ARG A 100 7.02 12.81 9.99
CA ARG A 100 5.69 13.29 10.36
C ARG A 100 5.05 14.09 9.25
N ASP A 101 3.77 13.85 9.02
CA ASP A 101 2.92 14.75 8.23
C ASP A 101 2.88 16.12 8.92
N SER A 102 3.34 17.15 8.22
CA SER A 102 3.69 18.43 8.81
C SER A 102 3.20 19.59 7.98
N LEU A 103 2.79 20.67 8.65
CA LEU A 103 2.63 21.98 8.04
C LEU A 103 3.97 22.74 8.03
N PHE A 104 4.29 23.39 6.91
CA PHE A 104 5.52 24.16 6.73
C PHE A 104 5.29 25.66 6.91
N PHE A 105 5.98 26.24 7.89
CA PHE A 105 5.92 27.66 8.21
C PHE A 105 7.29 28.32 8.11
N PHE A 106 7.27 29.59 7.68
CA PHE A 106 8.42 30.45 7.47
C PHE A 106 8.00 31.91 7.70
N GLN A 107 8.95 32.84 7.70
CA GLN A 107 8.65 34.27 7.90
C GLN A 107 7.66 34.80 6.85
N GLY A 108 6.53 35.36 7.30
CA GLY A 108 5.46 35.81 6.40
C GLY A 108 4.67 34.68 5.73
N GLY A 109 4.87 33.45 6.22
CA GLY A 109 4.27 32.21 5.75
C GLY A 109 2.95 31.83 6.44
N ASP A 110 2.35 32.74 7.20
CA ASP A 110 1.21 32.49 8.09
C ASP A 110 0.02 31.84 7.36
N CYS A 111 -0.71 30.98 8.07
CA CYS A 111 -1.88 30.28 7.54
C CYS A 111 -3.13 30.54 8.38
N ARG A 112 -4.25 30.74 7.69
CA ARG A 112 -5.61 30.57 8.22
C ARG A 112 -6.16 29.27 7.69
N ILE A 113 -6.47 28.32 8.55
CA ILE A 113 -6.91 26.97 8.19
C ILE A 113 -8.34 26.77 8.66
N SER A 114 -9.16 26.16 7.79
CA SER A 114 -10.55 25.84 8.08
C SER A 114 -10.69 24.98 9.33
N SER A 115 -11.72 25.23 10.12
CA SER A 115 -12.10 24.40 11.28
C SER A 115 -13.07 23.28 10.90
N THR A 116 -13.20 22.98 9.60
CA THR A 116 -14.00 21.86 9.11
C THR A 116 -13.41 20.55 9.60
N PHE A 117 -14.27 19.71 10.16
CA PHE A 117 -13.90 18.40 10.69
C PHE A 117 -13.79 17.38 9.56
N LEU A 118 -12.88 16.41 9.72
CA LEU A 118 -12.58 15.40 8.68
C LEU A 118 -13.82 14.63 8.24
N LYS A 119 -14.70 14.27 9.19
CA LYS A 119 -15.98 13.64 8.85
C LYS A 119 -17.05 14.73 8.69
N LYS A 120 -17.41 15.00 7.43
CA LYS A 120 -18.49 15.94 7.09
C LYS A 120 -19.75 15.61 7.89
N GLY A 121 -20.17 16.55 8.74
CA GLY A 121 -21.40 16.46 9.53
C GLY A 121 -21.19 16.13 11.02
N GLU A 122 -20.00 15.73 11.46
CA GLU A 122 -19.78 15.50 12.90
C GLU A 122 -19.70 16.80 13.69
N LYS A 123 -20.25 16.77 14.91
CA LYS A 123 -20.21 17.88 15.87
C LYS A 123 -19.62 17.36 17.17
N LEU A 124 -18.70 18.11 17.75
CA LEU A 124 -18.34 17.94 19.15
C LEU A 124 -19.60 18.00 20.02
N LYS A 125 -19.68 17.18 21.08
CA LYS A 125 -20.80 17.21 22.05
C LYS A 125 -20.57 18.17 23.20
N SER A 126 -19.32 18.32 23.64
CA SER A 126 -18.95 19.11 24.81
C SER A 126 -17.69 19.92 24.54
N PRO A 127 -17.63 21.20 24.98
CA PRO A 127 -16.41 22.00 24.93
C PRO A 127 -15.37 21.56 25.97
N GLU A 128 -15.69 20.57 26.81
CA GLU A 128 -14.77 20.06 27.83
C GLU A 128 -13.79 19.04 27.25
N ASN A 129 -12.59 19.01 27.83
CA ASN A 129 -11.57 18.00 27.57
C ASN A 129 -11.12 17.89 26.09
N ILE A 130 -11.15 19.00 25.35
CA ILE A 130 -10.60 19.07 23.99
C ILE A 130 -9.11 19.35 24.06
N LEU A 131 -8.30 18.51 23.41
CA LEU A 131 -6.87 18.66 23.29
C LEU A 131 -6.46 18.92 21.84
N LEU A 132 -5.60 19.91 21.65
CA LEU A 132 -4.78 20.06 20.46
C LEU A 132 -3.41 19.43 20.74
N SER A 133 -3.03 18.45 19.94
CA SER A 133 -1.69 17.85 19.92
C SER A 133 -0.98 18.27 18.65
N PHE A 134 0.31 18.55 18.75
CA PHE A 134 1.16 18.80 17.59
C PHE A 134 2.61 18.60 17.99
N SER A 135 3.49 18.58 17.01
CA SER A 135 4.93 18.43 17.21
C SER A 135 5.67 19.50 16.45
N THR A 136 6.83 19.91 16.94
CA THR A 136 7.60 20.99 16.34
C THR A 136 9.00 20.53 16.01
N ALA A 137 9.48 20.89 14.83
CA ALA A 137 10.87 20.79 14.46
C ALA A 137 11.31 22.07 13.75
N LEU A 138 12.50 22.56 14.11
CA LEU A 138 13.05 23.80 13.58
C LEU A 138 14.31 23.52 12.76
N LEU A 139 14.44 24.20 11.62
CA LEU A 139 15.68 24.32 10.86
C LEU A 139 16.06 25.79 10.74
N SER A 140 17.34 26.08 10.43
CA SER A 140 17.72 27.43 10.01
C SER A 140 17.01 27.80 8.70
N ALA A 141 16.95 29.08 8.34
CA ALA A 141 16.36 29.48 7.04
C ALA A 141 17.26 29.08 5.85
N ASN A 142 18.47 28.58 6.09
CA ASN A 142 19.30 27.91 5.08
C ASN A 142 19.02 26.39 5.02
N GLY A 143 18.04 25.92 5.81
CA GLY A 143 17.67 24.52 5.95
C GLY A 143 18.80 23.65 6.50
N GLU A 144 19.58 24.17 7.45
CA GLU A 144 20.66 23.44 8.10
C GLU A 144 20.27 23.10 9.55
N ARG A 145 20.91 22.05 10.10
CA ARG A 145 20.85 21.71 11.54
C ARG A 145 21.65 22.75 12.31
N ALA A 146 20.99 23.83 12.68
CA ALA A 146 21.55 24.88 13.50
C ALA A 146 20.52 25.32 14.54
N LEU A 147 21.03 25.78 15.69
CA LEU A 147 20.18 26.32 16.74
C LEU A 147 19.34 27.47 16.17
N SER A 148 18.03 27.28 16.23
CA SER A 148 17.03 28.11 15.59
C SER A 148 15.92 28.35 16.59
N SER A 149 15.36 29.55 16.59
CA SER A 149 14.32 29.92 17.54
C SER A 149 13.32 30.90 16.95
N GLY A 150 12.15 30.97 17.58
CA GLY A 150 11.06 31.84 17.17
C GLY A 150 9.82 31.63 18.01
N LYS A 151 8.83 32.51 17.83
CA LYS A 151 7.55 32.42 18.52
C LYS A 151 6.50 31.79 17.61
N LEU A 152 5.84 30.74 18.10
CA LEU A 152 4.66 30.14 17.48
C LEU A 152 3.41 30.67 18.17
N GLU A 153 2.48 31.18 17.36
CA GLU A 153 1.14 31.57 17.80
C GLU A 153 0.09 30.73 17.06
N ILE A 154 -0.78 30.08 17.82
CA ILE A 154 -1.94 29.34 17.33
C ILE A 154 -3.18 29.99 17.93
N LEU A 155 -4.07 30.49 17.08
CA LEU A 155 -5.33 31.10 17.48
C LEU A 155 -6.51 30.35 16.88
N LEU A 156 -7.65 30.36 17.56
CA LEU A 156 -8.94 29.97 17.01
C LEU A 156 -9.85 31.20 17.02
N GLY A 157 -10.13 31.76 15.84
CA GLY A 157 -10.73 33.09 15.76
C GLY A 157 -9.80 34.15 16.36
N SER A 158 -10.27 34.86 17.40
CA SER A 158 -9.46 35.80 18.18
C SER A 158 -8.82 35.19 19.43
N GLU A 159 -9.22 33.98 19.81
CA GLU A 159 -8.76 33.34 21.04
C GLU A 159 -7.39 32.70 20.85
N SER A 160 -6.45 33.01 21.75
CA SER A 160 -5.12 32.40 21.75
C SER A 160 -5.20 30.99 22.32
N VAL A 161 -4.90 29.98 21.51
CA VAL A 161 -4.84 28.57 21.95
C VAL A 161 -3.43 28.22 22.40
N PHE A 162 -2.40 28.68 21.68
CA PHE A 162 -1.01 28.48 22.05
C PHE A 162 -0.19 29.73 21.68
N SER A 163 0.68 30.16 22.59
CA SER A 163 1.66 31.20 22.32
C SER A 163 2.93 30.84 23.07
N GLY A 164 3.95 30.41 22.34
CA GLY A 164 5.18 29.87 22.93
C GLY A 164 6.41 30.26 22.13
N TYR A 165 7.50 30.53 22.84
CA TYR A 165 8.82 30.64 22.22
C TYR A 165 9.43 29.25 22.13
N LEU A 166 9.82 28.85 20.92
CA LEU A 166 10.35 27.53 20.62
C LEU A 166 11.81 27.66 20.19
N GLU A 167 12.60 26.65 20.53
CA GLU A 167 14.01 26.54 20.16
C GLU A 167 14.31 25.10 19.73
N GLY A 168 15.10 24.94 18.68
CA GLY A 168 15.44 23.61 18.16
C GLY A 168 16.62 23.67 17.20
N ASN A 169 17.23 22.51 16.96
CA ASN A 169 18.43 22.37 16.13
C ASN A 169 18.25 21.39 14.95
N GLY A 170 17.01 20.95 14.70
CA GLY A 170 16.67 20.02 13.62
C GLY A 170 17.03 18.56 13.86
N ASN A 171 17.36 18.16 15.10
CA ASN A 171 17.74 16.78 15.44
C ASN A 171 16.61 15.93 16.04
N SER A 172 15.49 16.54 16.42
CA SER A 172 14.38 15.88 17.09
C SER A 172 13.06 16.60 16.88
N TRP A 173 11.98 15.86 17.07
CA TRP A 173 10.64 16.43 17.27
C TRP A 173 10.43 16.75 18.75
N GLU A 174 9.79 17.89 19.02
CA GLU A 174 9.27 18.23 20.34
C GLU A 174 7.74 18.11 20.32
N ASP A 175 7.18 17.32 21.24
CA ASP A 175 5.74 17.04 21.30
C ASP A 175 5.02 17.99 22.26
N HIS A 176 3.92 18.57 21.79
CA HIS A 176 3.09 19.51 22.53
C HIS A 176 1.66 19.00 22.64
N LYS A 177 1.05 19.16 23.83
CA LYS A 177 -0.36 18.88 24.09
C LYS A 177 -0.98 20.05 24.85
N VAL A 178 -1.95 20.70 24.22
CA VAL A 178 -2.61 21.89 24.75
C VAL A 178 -4.08 21.55 24.98
N THR A 179 -4.56 21.73 26.22
CA THR A 179 -5.99 21.63 26.51
C THR A 179 -6.64 22.95 26.15
N LEU A 180 -7.67 22.94 25.30
CA LEU A 180 -8.40 24.14 24.96
C LEU A 180 -9.19 24.62 26.17
N GLU A 181 -9.02 25.90 26.53
CA GLU A 181 -9.88 26.54 27.51
C GLU A 181 -11.32 26.63 26.99
N ILE A 182 -12.30 26.62 27.91
CA ILE A 182 -13.73 26.60 27.58
C ILE A 182 -14.12 27.71 26.57
N PRO A 183 -13.66 28.97 26.68
CA PRO A 183 -13.98 30.00 25.68
C PRO A 183 -13.55 29.62 24.26
N ALA A 184 -12.29 29.22 24.07
CA ALA A 184 -11.79 28.76 22.78
C ALA A 184 -12.50 27.49 22.31
N ALA A 185 -12.76 26.53 23.19
CA ALA A 185 -13.47 25.31 22.86
C ALA A 185 -14.90 25.57 22.36
N ARG A 186 -15.62 26.53 22.96
CA ARG A 186 -16.99 26.92 22.54
C ARG A 186 -17.06 27.44 21.11
N LEU A 187 -16.00 28.09 20.63
CA LEU A 187 -15.92 28.57 19.24
C LEU A 187 -16.07 27.44 18.21
N LEU A 188 -15.65 26.21 18.54
CA LEU A 188 -15.79 25.06 17.65
C LEU A 188 -17.26 24.63 17.42
N PHE A 189 -18.18 25.15 18.22
CA PHE A 189 -19.62 24.89 18.17
C PHE A 189 -20.41 26.00 17.48
N GLU A 190 -19.77 27.14 17.19
CA GLU A 190 -20.41 28.28 16.54
C GLU A 190 -20.62 28.06 15.04
N ASN A 191 -21.56 28.82 14.46
CA ASN A 191 -21.80 28.82 13.02
C ASN A 191 -21.95 30.28 12.52
N PRO A 192 -21.08 30.77 11.62
CA PRO A 192 -19.94 30.07 11.03
C PRO A 192 -18.83 29.78 12.06
N LYS A 193 -18.15 28.64 11.90
CA LYS A 193 -17.00 28.31 12.75
C LYS A 193 -15.85 29.28 12.44
N PRO A 194 -15.11 29.78 13.44
CA PRO A 194 -13.93 30.57 13.20
C PRO A 194 -12.80 29.70 12.64
N GLN A 195 -11.83 30.33 12.00
CA GLN A 195 -10.66 29.67 11.43
C GLN A 195 -9.53 29.53 12.46
N TRP A 196 -8.71 28.50 12.29
CA TRP A 196 -7.42 28.40 12.98
C TRP A 196 -6.42 29.35 12.32
N THR A 197 -5.68 30.12 13.10
CA THR A 197 -4.58 30.98 12.61
C THR A 197 -3.27 30.48 13.18
N PHE A 198 -2.33 30.15 12.31
CA PHE A 198 -0.96 29.75 12.65
C PHE A 198 0.01 30.83 12.20
N ARG A 199 0.80 31.36 13.13
CA ARG A 199 1.83 32.36 12.85
C ARG A 199 3.18 31.92 13.37
N TRP A 200 4.20 32.08 12.53
CA TRP A 200 5.58 31.81 12.91
C TRP A 200 6.40 33.10 12.84
N LEU A 201 6.93 33.51 14.00
CA LEU A 201 7.72 34.73 14.17
C LEU A 201 9.18 34.34 14.52
N PRO A 202 10.03 34.06 13.52
CA PRO A 202 11.42 33.70 13.77
C PRO A 202 12.19 34.87 14.41
N LYS A 203 13.04 34.59 15.42
CA LYS A 203 13.74 35.62 16.22
C LYS A 203 14.52 36.63 15.37
N ASP A 204 15.25 36.13 14.36
CA ASP A 204 16.15 36.92 13.51
C ASP A 204 15.81 36.76 12.01
N GLY A 205 14.57 36.39 11.68
CA GLY A 205 14.19 36.06 10.30
C GLY A 205 14.77 34.74 9.76
N ASN A 206 15.44 33.96 10.63
CA ASN A 206 16.30 32.87 10.21
C ASN A 206 15.86 31.49 10.74
N SER A 207 14.60 31.11 10.57
CA SER A 207 14.19 29.72 10.84
C SER A 207 12.93 29.29 10.12
N PHE A 208 12.89 27.99 9.85
CA PHE A 208 11.74 27.25 9.36
C PHE A 208 11.13 26.44 10.49
N LEU A 209 9.80 26.42 10.57
CA LEU A 209 9.05 25.59 11.50
C LEU A 209 8.28 24.53 10.72
N PHE A 210 8.47 23.27 11.14
CA PHE A 210 7.60 22.16 10.76
C PHE A 210 6.69 21.85 11.93
N LEU A 211 5.38 22.00 11.71
CA LEU A 211 4.36 21.65 12.67
C LEU A 211 3.79 20.28 12.31
N GLY A 212 4.34 19.23 12.91
CA GLY A 212 3.94 17.84 12.72
C GLY A 212 2.60 17.55 13.40
N GLU A 213 1.75 16.80 12.71
CA GLU A 213 0.52 16.20 13.25
C GLU A 213 -0.36 17.16 14.09
N PRO A 214 -0.75 18.34 13.56
CA PRO A 214 -1.65 19.25 14.26
C PRO A 214 -3.07 18.64 14.32
N LEU A 215 -3.35 17.95 15.41
CA LEU A 215 -4.52 17.10 15.60
C LEU A 215 -5.34 17.55 16.80
N LEU A 216 -6.65 17.74 16.59
CA LEU A 216 -7.60 18.04 17.65
C LEU A 216 -8.42 16.78 18.00
N PHE A 217 -8.48 16.43 19.27
CA PHE A 217 -9.31 15.33 19.77
C PHE A 217 -9.93 15.66 21.12
N SER A 218 -11.08 15.06 21.42
CA SER A 218 -11.66 15.06 22.76
C SER A 218 -11.10 13.88 23.55
N LYS A 219 -10.66 14.07 24.80
CA LYS A 219 -10.27 12.94 25.67
C LYS A 219 -11.50 12.05 25.90
N VAL A 220 -11.28 10.74 25.83
CA VAL A 220 -12.31 9.74 26.14
C VAL A 220 -12.65 9.83 27.64
N ALA A 221 -13.69 10.60 27.99
CA ALA A 221 -14.12 10.73 29.38
C ALA A 221 -14.99 9.54 29.85
N ASP A 222 -15.63 8.80 28.94
CA ASP A 222 -16.44 7.62 29.27
C ASP A 222 -16.45 6.62 28.09
N SER A 223 -16.00 5.39 28.35
CA SER A 223 -15.90 4.32 27.33
C SER A 223 -17.25 3.82 26.80
N ASP A 224 -18.34 4.08 27.54
CA ASP A 224 -19.66 3.50 27.26
C ASP A 224 -20.51 4.36 26.31
N ALA A 225 -20.13 5.62 26.10
CA ALA A 225 -20.88 6.58 25.29
C ALA A 225 -20.55 6.55 23.78
N TRP A 226 -19.82 5.54 23.28
CA TRP A 226 -19.01 5.66 22.04
C TRP A 226 -19.33 4.74 20.86
N GLY A 227 -20.30 3.83 20.92
CA GLY A 227 -20.70 3.07 19.73
C GLY A 227 -19.66 2.10 19.10
N SER A 228 -18.33 2.24 19.29
CA SER A 228 -17.23 1.27 19.08
C SER A 228 -15.87 1.97 19.29
N PRO A 229 -15.35 2.12 20.54
CA PRO A 229 -14.10 2.83 20.85
C PRO A 229 -12.85 1.97 20.61
N GLU A 230 -12.82 1.20 19.53
CA GLU A 230 -11.77 0.20 19.34
C GLU A 230 -10.59 0.75 18.54
N ASN A 231 -9.38 0.54 19.05
CA ASN A 231 -8.13 0.78 18.34
C ASN A 231 -7.82 -0.37 17.37
N LEU A 232 -6.81 -0.18 16.53
CA LEU A 232 -6.26 -1.24 15.70
C LEU A 232 -4.73 -1.30 15.85
N ILE A 233 -4.21 -2.48 16.17
CA ILE A 233 -2.80 -2.82 16.03
C ILE A 233 -2.68 -3.85 14.90
N LEU A 234 -1.91 -3.54 13.88
CA LEU A 234 -1.52 -4.49 12.82
C LEU A 234 -0.05 -4.81 12.99
N ILE A 235 0.24 -6.03 13.44
CA ILE A 235 1.59 -6.59 13.52
C ILE A 235 1.84 -7.40 12.26
N VAL A 236 2.80 -6.96 11.46
CA VAL A 236 3.34 -7.69 10.32
C VAL A 236 4.69 -8.26 10.75
N VAL A 237 4.88 -9.55 10.54
CA VAL A 237 6.16 -10.23 10.78
C VAL A 237 6.73 -10.65 9.44
N ASP A 238 7.91 -10.12 9.12
CA ASP A 238 8.53 -10.31 7.81
C ASP A 238 8.96 -11.78 7.61
N ALA A 239 8.59 -12.38 6.48
CA ALA A 239 8.92 -13.76 6.11
C ALA A 239 8.48 -14.85 7.12
N LEU A 240 7.38 -14.64 7.87
CA LEU A 240 6.89 -15.59 8.87
C LEU A 240 6.04 -16.72 8.27
N ARG A 241 6.53 -17.95 8.42
CA ARG A 241 5.85 -19.18 8.01
C ARG A 241 4.83 -19.68 9.04
N PRO A 242 3.58 -20.00 8.65
CA PRO A 242 2.57 -20.50 9.57
C PRO A 242 2.88 -21.91 10.08
N ASP A 243 3.48 -22.79 9.26
CA ASP A 243 3.85 -24.17 9.65
C ASP A 243 5.01 -24.23 10.66
N ARG A 244 5.62 -23.07 10.95
CA ARG A 244 6.66 -22.89 11.97
C ARG A 244 6.12 -22.30 13.26
N LEU A 245 4.79 -22.16 13.41
CA LEU A 245 4.10 -21.72 14.62
C LEU A 245 3.42 -22.91 15.30
N GLY A 246 3.26 -22.87 16.63
CA GLY A 246 2.64 -23.95 17.40
C GLY A 246 1.19 -24.21 16.99
N PHE A 247 0.36 -23.16 16.85
CA PHE A 247 -1.01 -23.30 16.33
C PHE A 247 -1.08 -23.74 14.86
N GLY A 248 0.00 -23.53 14.10
CA GLY A 248 0.15 -24.02 12.72
C GLY A 248 0.68 -25.46 12.63
N GLY A 249 0.91 -26.13 13.76
CA GLY A 249 1.31 -27.53 13.83
C GLY A 249 2.80 -27.78 13.98
N SER A 250 3.61 -26.76 14.25
CA SER A 250 5.05 -26.93 14.49
C SER A 250 5.31 -27.86 15.69
N PRO A 251 6.19 -28.89 15.55
CA PRO A 251 6.60 -29.72 16.67
C PRO A 251 7.64 -29.03 17.58
N VAL A 252 8.13 -27.85 17.18
CA VAL A 252 9.06 -27.00 17.91
C VAL A 252 8.29 -25.83 18.51
N PRO A 253 8.38 -25.55 19.83
CA PRO A 253 7.60 -24.53 20.52
C PRO A 253 8.17 -23.12 20.30
N THR A 254 8.08 -22.64 19.07
CA THR A 254 8.62 -21.35 18.61
C THR A 254 7.76 -20.14 18.99
N SER A 255 6.47 -20.32 19.27
CA SER A 255 5.51 -19.20 19.33
C SER A 255 4.51 -19.21 20.50
N PRO A 256 4.94 -19.38 21.76
CA PRO A 256 4.03 -19.51 22.89
C PRO A 256 3.08 -18.31 23.11
N VAL A 257 3.48 -17.08 22.78
CA VAL A 257 2.62 -15.89 22.88
C VAL A 257 1.56 -15.91 21.79
N LEU A 258 1.95 -16.12 20.53
CA LEU A 258 1.04 -16.18 19.40
C LEU A 258 0.09 -17.38 19.51
N ASP A 259 0.54 -18.52 20.03
CA ASP A 259 -0.31 -19.69 20.29
C ASP A 259 -1.40 -19.34 21.29
N ARG A 260 -1.06 -18.63 22.38
CA ARG A 260 -2.06 -18.17 23.35
C ARG A 260 -3.03 -17.19 22.71
N LEU A 261 -2.53 -16.17 22.00
CA LEU A 261 -3.35 -15.18 21.30
C LEU A 261 -4.30 -15.88 20.31
N SER A 262 -3.81 -16.88 19.58
CA SER A 262 -4.59 -17.60 18.58
C SER A 262 -5.81 -18.32 19.18
N SER A 263 -5.66 -18.87 20.40
CA SER A 263 -6.72 -19.63 21.08
C SER A 263 -7.96 -18.79 21.43
N GLU A 264 -7.79 -17.48 21.53
CA GLU A 264 -8.85 -16.50 21.84
C GLU A 264 -9.19 -15.59 20.65
N SER A 265 -8.70 -15.92 19.46
CA SER A 265 -8.83 -15.08 18.25
C SER A 265 -9.70 -15.72 17.16
N VAL A 266 -9.82 -15.02 16.04
CA VAL A 266 -10.27 -15.54 14.75
C VAL A 266 -9.03 -15.91 13.93
N ILE A 267 -9.01 -17.11 13.38
CA ILE A 267 -7.88 -17.69 12.63
C ILE A 267 -8.30 -17.98 11.20
N PHE A 268 -7.46 -17.55 10.26
CA PHE A 268 -7.54 -17.93 8.86
C PHE A 268 -6.44 -18.94 8.58
N GLU A 269 -6.80 -20.22 8.49
CA GLU A 269 -5.84 -21.34 8.46
C GLU A 269 -5.13 -21.46 7.10
N ASN A 270 -5.77 -20.94 6.04
CA ASN A 270 -5.26 -20.95 4.67
C ASN A 270 -5.26 -19.52 4.09
N ALA A 271 -4.54 -18.61 4.77
CA ALA A 271 -4.31 -17.26 4.28
C ALA A 271 -3.06 -17.21 3.39
N PHE A 272 -3.16 -16.47 2.28
CA PHE A 272 -2.11 -16.33 1.29
C PHE A 272 -1.77 -14.87 1.04
N ALA A 273 -0.49 -14.53 1.04
CA ALA A 273 0.02 -13.26 0.54
C ALA A 273 -0.36 -13.08 -0.94
N ASN A 274 -0.43 -11.84 -1.42
CA ASN A 274 -0.63 -11.54 -2.85
C ASN A 274 0.65 -11.09 -3.55
N GLY A 275 1.74 -10.96 -2.78
CA GLY A 275 3.09 -10.83 -3.30
C GLY A 275 3.95 -11.94 -2.74
N ASN A 276 4.91 -12.44 -3.52
CA ASN A 276 5.89 -13.41 -3.02
C ASN A 276 7.10 -12.77 -2.32
N TRP A 277 7.06 -11.46 -2.07
CA TRP A 277 8.06 -10.72 -1.31
C TRP A 277 7.41 -9.43 -0.79
N THR A 278 8.09 -8.75 0.13
CA THR A 278 7.52 -7.63 0.88
C THR A 278 6.82 -6.57 0.03
N LYS A 279 7.51 -6.01 -0.97
CA LYS A 279 7.01 -4.84 -1.73
C LYS A 279 5.60 -5.06 -2.33
N PRO A 280 5.38 -6.07 -3.20
CA PRO A 280 4.04 -6.29 -3.76
C PRO A 280 3.03 -6.75 -2.71
N SER A 281 3.46 -7.50 -1.69
CA SER A 281 2.54 -7.99 -0.66
C SER A 281 1.97 -6.86 0.19
N MET A 282 2.84 -6.00 0.74
CA MET A 282 2.44 -4.88 1.58
C MET A 282 1.57 -3.87 0.85
N LEU A 283 1.96 -3.50 -0.38
CA LEU A 283 1.13 -2.63 -1.20
C LEU A 283 -0.26 -3.23 -1.43
N SER A 284 -0.33 -4.55 -1.62
CA SER A 284 -1.59 -5.21 -1.90
C SER A 284 -2.54 -5.23 -0.71
N PHE A 285 -2.06 -5.60 0.48
CA PHE A 285 -2.93 -5.64 1.64
C PHE A 285 -3.27 -4.25 2.19
N PHE A 286 -2.39 -3.24 2.05
CA PHE A 286 -2.71 -1.87 2.47
C PHE A 286 -3.74 -1.20 1.57
N THR A 287 -3.85 -1.61 0.31
CA THR A 287 -4.73 -0.97 -0.70
C THR A 287 -5.91 -1.83 -1.11
N SER A 288 -5.91 -3.12 -0.72
CA SER A 288 -6.85 -4.13 -1.22
C SER A 288 -6.87 -4.20 -2.76
N GLN A 289 -5.71 -3.99 -3.40
CA GLN A 289 -5.52 -4.04 -4.85
C GLN A 289 -4.14 -4.60 -5.19
N ILE A 290 -3.99 -5.35 -6.28
CA ILE A 290 -2.70 -5.92 -6.66
C ILE A 290 -1.69 -4.81 -7.00
N ALA A 291 -0.45 -4.93 -6.50
CA ALA A 291 0.57 -3.87 -6.59
C ALA A 291 0.89 -3.42 -8.03
N SER A 292 1.00 -4.36 -8.98
CA SER A 292 1.22 -4.03 -10.39
C SER A 292 0.01 -3.33 -11.04
N GLU A 293 -1.22 -3.61 -10.58
CA GLU A 293 -2.42 -2.85 -10.98
C GLU A 293 -2.39 -1.41 -10.47
N LEU A 294 -1.56 -1.09 -9.48
CA LEU A 294 -1.29 0.27 -9.03
C LEU A 294 -0.12 0.93 -9.76
N GLY A 295 0.53 0.22 -10.69
CA GLY A 295 1.69 0.70 -11.44
C GLY A 295 3.01 0.67 -10.67
N MET A 296 3.09 -0.08 -9.57
CA MET A 296 4.30 -0.13 -8.74
C MET A 296 5.38 -1.09 -9.25
N GLY A 297 5.08 -1.88 -10.28
CA GLY A 297 5.90 -2.97 -10.78
C GLY A 297 6.10 -4.06 -9.72
N ASN A 298 6.31 -5.30 -10.15
CA ASN A 298 6.49 -6.45 -9.25
C ASN A 298 7.89 -7.08 -9.35
N ALA A 299 8.75 -6.52 -10.21
CA ALA A 299 10.04 -7.07 -10.62
C ALA A 299 11.24 -6.61 -9.78
N TRP A 300 11.33 -5.31 -9.52
CA TRP A 300 12.52 -4.68 -8.95
C TRP A 300 12.26 -3.99 -7.60
N PHE A 301 13.30 -3.97 -6.77
CA PHE A 301 13.36 -3.34 -5.45
C PHE A 301 12.96 -1.86 -5.49
N TYR A 302 13.53 -1.11 -6.43
CA TYR A 302 13.28 0.31 -6.57
C TYR A 302 12.07 0.58 -7.46
N SER A 303 11.43 1.70 -7.18
CA SER A 303 10.34 2.24 -7.99
C SER A 303 10.81 3.51 -8.65
N THR A 304 10.54 3.60 -9.95
CA THR A 304 10.88 4.79 -10.73
C THR A 304 9.95 5.94 -10.36
N ASN A 305 10.33 7.17 -10.72
CA ASN A 305 9.41 8.32 -10.63
C ASN A 305 8.11 8.08 -11.40
N LEU A 306 8.18 7.25 -12.45
CA LEU A 306 7.02 6.86 -13.21
C LEU A 306 6.06 5.97 -12.38
N HIS A 307 6.56 4.92 -11.72
CA HIS A 307 5.73 4.07 -10.85
C HIS A 307 4.92 4.90 -9.86
N ARG A 308 5.60 5.82 -9.18
CA ARG A 308 4.98 6.72 -8.21
C ARG A 308 3.92 7.61 -8.86
N LYS A 309 4.21 8.18 -10.03
CA LYS A 309 3.24 9.01 -10.78
C LYS A 309 1.96 8.23 -11.11
N ILE A 310 2.09 6.97 -11.55
CA ILE A 310 0.94 6.12 -11.86
C ILE A 310 0.15 5.82 -10.58
N PHE A 311 0.83 5.38 -9.53
CA PHE A 311 0.21 5.09 -8.23
C PHE A 311 -0.63 6.27 -7.73
N TYR A 312 -0.06 7.47 -7.65
CA TYR A 312 -0.81 8.64 -7.17
C TYR A 312 -1.94 9.08 -8.10
N SER A 313 -1.82 8.87 -9.41
CA SER A 313 -2.89 9.20 -10.35
C SER A 313 -4.10 8.27 -10.22
N LYS A 314 -3.88 7.01 -9.79
CA LYS A 314 -4.94 6.03 -9.53
C LYS A 314 -5.68 6.32 -8.22
N ARG A 315 -5.14 7.22 -7.38
CA ARG A 315 -5.69 7.64 -6.08
C ARG A 315 -6.18 6.43 -5.25
N PRO A 316 -5.34 5.39 -5.02
CA PRO A 316 -5.78 4.22 -4.30
C PRO A 316 -6.19 4.61 -2.87
N LYS A 317 -7.32 4.06 -2.42
CA LYS A 317 -7.68 4.10 -1.00
C LYS A 317 -6.74 3.15 -0.26
N THR A 318 -6.18 3.63 0.84
CA THR A 318 -5.28 2.85 1.71
C THR A 318 -5.91 2.69 3.08
N LEU A 319 -5.58 1.60 3.78
CA LEU A 319 -6.02 1.35 5.16
C LEU A 319 -5.69 2.52 6.11
N PRO A 320 -4.48 3.11 6.11
CA PRO A 320 -4.19 4.27 6.96
C PRO A 320 -5.05 5.49 6.60
N ASN A 321 -5.25 5.80 5.31
CA ASN A 321 -6.12 6.92 4.92
C ASN A 321 -7.58 6.67 5.32
N HIS A 322 -8.09 5.44 5.18
CA HIS A 322 -9.44 5.09 5.60
C HIS A 322 -9.66 5.27 7.10
N LEU A 323 -8.69 4.84 7.91
CA LEU A 323 -8.73 5.01 9.36
C LEU A 323 -8.55 6.48 9.77
N ARG A 324 -7.70 7.23 9.07
CA ARG A 324 -7.56 8.67 9.27
C ARG A 324 -8.88 9.42 9.02
N ASP A 325 -9.59 9.08 7.96
CA ASP A 325 -10.92 9.64 7.66
C ASP A 325 -11.96 9.26 8.73
N ALA A 326 -11.78 8.10 9.38
CA ALA A 326 -12.57 7.65 10.52
C ALA A 326 -12.10 8.24 11.87
N GLY A 327 -11.15 9.17 11.86
CA GLY A 327 -10.67 9.86 13.06
C GLY A 327 -9.66 9.07 13.89
N PHE A 328 -8.85 8.23 13.27
CA PHE A 328 -7.73 7.55 13.93
C PHE A 328 -6.44 8.33 13.77
N VAL A 329 -5.63 8.37 14.82
CA VAL A 329 -4.20 8.68 14.66
C VAL A 329 -3.52 7.45 14.08
N THR A 330 -2.83 7.63 12.96
CA THR A 330 -2.23 6.52 12.21
C THR A 330 -0.71 6.61 12.27
N ALA A 331 -0.06 5.55 12.77
CA ALA A 331 1.39 5.48 12.87
C ALA A 331 1.91 4.15 12.33
N SER A 332 3.12 4.17 11.77
CA SER A 332 3.86 2.98 11.41
C SER A 332 5.24 2.96 12.06
N LEU A 333 5.57 1.84 12.69
CA LEU A 333 6.90 1.54 13.24
C LEU A 333 7.44 0.36 12.44
N MET A 334 8.45 0.58 11.61
CA MET A 334 8.90 -0.46 10.67
C MET A 334 10.39 -0.34 10.36
N ASN A 335 11.08 -1.47 10.17
CA ASN A 335 12.35 -1.50 9.45
C ASN A 335 12.12 -2.14 8.08
N ASN A 336 11.40 -1.43 7.21
CA ASN A 336 11.22 -1.93 5.86
C ASN A 336 11.43 -0.82 4.84
N VAL A 337 12.50 -1.00 4.06
CA VAL A 337 13.00 -0.07 3.06
C VAL A 337 12.02 0.18 1.92
N PHE A 338 10.97 -0.65 1.79
CA PHE A 338 10.05 -0.62 0.66
C PHE A 338 8.87 0.30 0.83
N LEU A 339 8.49 0.85 1.98
CA LEU A 339 7.28 1.68 2.03
C LEU A 339 7.52 3.18 2.02
N LEU A 340 8.78 3.64 2.05
CA LEU A 340 9.11 5.05 2.18
C LEU A 340 10.18 5.53 1.18
N ASP A 341 10.20 6.86 1.01
CA ASP A 341 10.96 7.64 0.03
C ASP A 341 12.48 7.48 0.10
N TYR A 342 13.01 6.77 1.09
CA TYR A 342 14.45 6.63 1.20
C TYR A 342 15.06 5.62 0.23
N THR A 343 14.38 4.51 -0.13
CA THR A 343 15.14 3.38 -0.71
C THR A 343 14.39 2.40 -1.61
N GLY A 344 13.10 2.59 -1.91
CA GLY A 344 12.40 1.61 -2.75
C GLY A 344 11.18 2.17 -3.47
N VAL A 345 10.02 2.11 -2.83
CA VAL A 345 8.72 2.41 -3.44
C VAL A 345 8.44 3.91 -3.47
N GLY A 346 8.70 4.62 -2.38
CA GLY A 346 8.51 6.08 -2.28
C GLY A 346 7.06 6.52 -2.52
N VAL A 347 6.10 5.79 -1.95
CA VAL A 347 4.69 6.20 -1.92
C VAL A 347 4.24 6.47 -0.50
N ASP A 348 3.48 7.54 -0.34
CA ASP A 348 2.76 7.84 0.88
C ASP A 348 1.57 6.88 0.99
N LEU A 349 1.35 6.27 2.16
CA LEU A 349 0.19 5.44 2.44
C LEU A 349 -0.83 6.12 3.36
N GLY A 350 -0.57 7.35 3.82
CA GLY A 350 -1.48 8.14 4.65
C GLY A 350 -1.23 8.05 6.15
N PHE A 351 -0.05 7.59 6.59
CA PHE A 351 0.33 7.60 8.00
C PHE A 351 0.64 9.03 8.47
N HIS A 352 0.17 9.40 9.67
CA HIS A 352 0.58 10.64 10.31
C HIS A 352 2.05 10.58 10.72
N ARG A 353 2.45 9.43 11.29
CA ARG A 353 3.80 9.19 11.82
C ARG A 353 4.44 7.96 11.23
N LEU A 354 5.73 8.03 10.97
CA LEU A 354 6.55 6.89 10.57
C LEU A 354 7.86 6.90 11.35
N PHE A 355 8.18 5.78 11.98
CA PHE A 355 9.44 5.56 12.66
C PHE A 355 10.17 4.39 11.99
N GLN A 356 11.36 4.66 11.46
CA GLN A 356 12.10 3.73 10.63
C GLN A 356 13.57 3.63 11.02
N PRO A 357 13.95 2.61 11.81
CA PRO A 357 15.33 2.14 11.86
C PRO A 357 15.76 1.70 10.46
N GLY A 358 17.02 1.93 10.08
CA GLY A 358 17.55 1.51 8.78
C GLY A 358 18.67 0.47 8.88
N LYS A 359 18.90 -0.09 10.07
CA LYS A 359 19.85 -1.18 10.31
C LYS A 359 19.13 -2.38 10.91
N ASP A 360 19.24 -3.52 10.23
CA ASP A 360 18.57 -4.78 10.59
C ASP A 360 19.05 -5.40 11.91
N LYS A 361 20.16 -4.95 12.49
CA LYS A 361 20.74 -5.55 13.70
C LYS A 361 20.15 -5.05 15.02
N VAL A 362 19.51 -3.88 15.02
CA VAL A 362 19.01 -3.22 16.24
C VAL A 362 17.60 -2.68 16.05
N ASP A 363 16.96 -3.04 14.95
CA ASP A 363 15.66 -2.52 14.56
C ASP A 363 14.55 -2.94 15.52
N THR A 364 14.59 -4.20 15.95
CA THR A 364 13.53 -4.86 16.70
C THR A 364 13.41 -4.26 18.09
N GLU A 365 14.52 -3.99 18.76
CA GLU A 365 14.53 -3.32 20.07
C GLU A 365 14.07 -1.86 19.96
N LEU A 366 14.45 -1.15 18.89
CA LEU A 366 14.00 0.22 18.63
C LEU A 366 12.50 0.27 18.36
N ILE A 367 11.98 -0.65 17.56
CA ILE A 367 10.55 -0.78 17.26
C ILE A 367 9.78 -1.14 18.53
N LEU A 368 10.28 -2.05 19.37
CA LEU A 368 9.68 -2.38 20.66
C LEU A 368 9.62 -1.16 21.58
N ALA A 369 10.72 -0.42 21.72
CA ALA A 369 10.80 0.76 22.56
C ALA A 369 9.79 1.84 22.09
N GLU A 370 9.74 2.10 20.79
CA GLU A 370 8.83 3.08 20.20
C GLU A 370 7.36 2.61 20.27
N SER A 371 7.09 1.31 20.10
CA SER A 371 5.75 0.72 20.28
C SER A 371 5.23 0.98 21.69
N LYS A 372 6.08 0.73 22.70
CA LYS A 372 5.73 0.99 24.10
C LYS A 372 5.47 2.47 24.36
N LYS A 373 6.32 3.35 23.81
CA LYS A 373 6.14 4.81 23.90
C LYS A 373 4.82 5.24 23.28
N PHE A 374 4.53 4.79 22.07
CA PHE A 374 3.31 5.12 21.35
C PHE A 374 2.06 4.71 22.14
N LEU A 375 2.02 3.49 22.67
CA LEU A 375 0.88 3.00 23.44
C LEU A 375 0.61 3.85 24.70
N ARG A 376 1.66 4.29 25.40
CA ARG A 376 1.52 5.21 26.56
C ARG A 376 0.97 6.58 26.16
N GLU A 377 1.43 7.13 25.04
CA GLU A 377 1.10 8.48 24.60
C GLU A 377 -0.28 8.62 23.96
N ASN A 378 -0.83 7.50 23.45
CA ASN A 378 -2.05 7.44 22.66
C ASN A 378 -3.23 6.76 23.39
N LYS A 379 -3.07 6.37 24.65
CA LYS A 379 -4.11 5.64 25.42
C LYS A 379 -5.48 6.34 25.53
N ASP A 380 -5.50 7.68 25.38
CA ASP A 380 -6.70 8.51 25.53
C ASP A 380 -7.35 8.89 24.18
N ARG A 381 -6.92 8.29 23.06
CA ARG A 381 -7.45 8.56 21.71
C ARG A 381 -7.47 7.30 20.85
N ARG A 382 -8.24 7.31 19.76
CA ARG A 382 -8.25 6.20 18.80
C ARG A 382 -6.97 6.20 17.99
N PHE A 383 -6.36 5.03 17.87
CA PHE A 383 -5.15 4.86 17.08
C PHE A 383 -5.18 3.63 16.19
N PHE A 384 -4.49 3.76 15.07
CA PHE A 384 -4.03 2.68 14.23
C PHE A 384 -2.51 2.63 14.33
N LEU A 385 -1.98 1.54 14.87
CA LEU A 385 -0.56 1.29 14.98
C LEU A 385 -0.19 0.11 14.09
N HIS A 386 0.55 0.38 13.02
CA HIS A 386 1.21 -0.65 12.23
C HIS A 386 2.61 -0.89 12.79
N ILE A 387 2.94 -2.14 13.09
CA ILE A 387 4.24 -2.58 13.57
C ILE A 387 4.74 -3.62 12.57
N ASN A 388 5.83 -3.33 11.88
CA ASN A 388 6.47 -4.33 11.01
C ASN A 388 7.78 -4.78 11.65
N ILE A 389 7.83 -6.03 12.10
CA ILE A 389 9.01 -6.64 12.72
C ILE A 389 9.76 -7.42 11.64
N ASN A 390 11.01 -7.06 11.41
CA ASN A 390 11.82 -7.63 10.35
C ASN A 390 12.26 -9.07 10.67
N THR A 391 12.58 -9.39 11.93
CA THR A 391 12.90 -10.78 12.30
C THR A 391 11.62 -11.66 12.21
N PRO A 392 11.65 -12.84 11.55
CA PRO A 392 12.81 -13.67 11.21
C PRO A 392 13.34 -13.57 9.76
N HIS A 393 13.24 -12.44 9.07
CA HIS A 393 13.84 -12.23 7.73
C HIS A 393 15.36 -12.46 7.73
N TYR A 394 15.91 -12.96 6.61
CA TYR A 394 17.35 -13.21 6.44
C TYR A 394 18.20 -11.91 6.53
N PRO A 395 19.40 -11.89 7.15
CA PRO A 395 20.17 -13.00 7.70
C PRO A 395 19.79 -13.39 9.13
N TYR A 396 19.61 -14.70 9.37
CA TYR A 396 19.21 -15.21 10.68
C TYR A 396 20.36 -15.13 11.72
N LEU A 397 20.23 -14.21 12.66
CA LEU A 397 21.20 -13.88 13.71
C LEU A 397 20.55 -13.83 15.11
N PRO A 398 19.85 -14.89 15.55
CA PRO A 398 19.19 -14.90 16.86
C PRO A 398 20.21 -14.83 18.00
N GLU A 399 19.82 -14.20 19.12
CA GLU A 399 20.58 -14.35 20.37
C GLU A 399 20.65 -15.83 20.79
N ARG A 400 21.82 -16.27 21.25
CA ARG A 400 22.09 -17.67 21.65
C ARG A 400 21.04 -18.25 22.61
N LYS A 401 20.49 -17.42 23.50
CA LYS A 401 19.50 -17.84 24.50
C LYS A 401 18.23 -18.43 23.87
N TYR A 402 17.79 -17.95 22.70
CA TYR A 402 16.59 -18.45 22.03
C TYR A 402 16.85 -19.80 21.36
N LEU A 403 18.03 -19.96 20.75
CA LEU A 403 18.45 -21.23 20.17
C LEU A 403 18.54 -22.32 21.25
N GLU A 404 19.16 -22.01 22.39
CA GLU A 404 19.28 -22.93 23.53
C GLU A 404 17.94 -23.27 24.17
N ALA A 405 17.02 -22.31 24.23
CA ALA A 405 15.67 -22.54 24.73
C ALA A 405 14.93 -23.55 23.85
N LEU A 406 15.00 -23.41 22.52
CA LEU A 406 14.37 -24.35 21.59
C LEU A 406 15.02 -25.73 21.61
N GLU A 407 16.35 -25.80 21.63
CA GLU A 407 17.08 -27.07 21.73
C GLU A 407 16.70 -27.84 23.00
N LYS A 408 16.55 -27.15 24.12
CA LYS A 408 16.15 -27.76 25.40
C LYS A 408 14.68 -28.19 25.42
N ALA A 409 13.80 -27.42 24.78
CA ALA A 409 12.36 -27.65 24.79
C ALA A 409 11.90 -28.69 23.74
N THR A 410 12.75 -29.04 22.78
CA THR A 410 12.44 -29.93 21.66
C THR A 410 13.04 -31.32 21.86
N PRO A 411 12.32 -32.43 21.58
CA PRO A 411 12.91 -33.76 21.56
C PRO A 411 14.13 -33.83 20.63
N LYS A 412 15.21 -34.49 21.06
CA LYS A 412 16.50 -34.50 20.35
C LYS A 412 16.36 -35.03 18.92
N GLU A 413 15.52 -36.04 18.72
CA GLU A 413 15.26 -36.69 17.44
C GLU A 413 14.50 -35.77 16.48
N VAL A 414 13.71 -34.83 17.01
CA VAL A 414 13.01 -33.80 16.22
C VAL A 414 14.00 -32.68 15.88
N TRP A 415 14.71 -32.16 16.87
CA TRP A 415 15.67 -31.08 16.68
C TRP A 415 16.79 -31.45 15.70
N ALA A 416 17.28 -32.69 15.74
CA ALA A 416 18.34 -33.16 14.85
C ALA A 416 17.97 -33.15 13.36
N LYS A 417 16.68 -33.16 13.00
CA LYS A 417 16.21 -33.19 11.61
C LYS A 417 16.34 -31.85 10.88
N TYR A 418 16.35 -30.73 11.62
CA TYR A 418 16.36 -29.41 11.02
C TYR A 418 17.78 -28.96 10.64
N ASP A 419 17.89 -28.34 9.47
CA ASP A 419 19.10 -27.65 9.02
C ASP A 419 19.50 -26.53 10.01
N PRO A 420 20.81 -26.26 10.23
CA PRO A 420 21.26 -25.18 11.11
C PRO A 420 20.69 -23.79 10.81
N TYR A 421 20.42 -23.44 9.55
CA TYR A 421 19.78 -22.18 9.17
C TYR A 421 18.31 -22.15 9.58
N VAL A 422 17.57 -23.25 9.36
CA VAL A 422 16.17 -23.38 9.80
C VAL A 422 16.08 -23.32 11.33
N LYS A 423 17.05 -23.89 12.05
CA LYS A 423 17.13 -23.75 13.53
C LYS A 423 17.31 -22.30 13.98
N LYS A 424 18.14 -21.52 13.28
CA LYS A 424 18.31 -20.09 13.56
C LYS A 424 17.03 -19.30 13.26
N TYR A 425 16.40 -19.56 12.12
CA TYR A 425 15.12 -18.97 11.77
C TYR A 425 14.04 -19.25 12.83
N MET A 426 13.91 -20.51 13.29
CA MET A 426 12.98 -20.86 14.38
C MET A 426 13.30 -20.14 15.69
N ALA A 427 14.60 -19.95 16.01
CA ALA A 427 15.02 -19.18 17.19
C ALA A 427 14.71 -17.68 17.06
N GLU A 428 14.76 -17.14 15.84
CA GLU A 428 14.28 -15.79 15.54
C GLU A 428 12.77 -15.66 15.69
N ILE A 429 11.98 -16.65 15.26
CA ILE A 429 10.54 -16.68 15.54
C ILE A 429 10.27 -16.58 17.05
N LEU A 430 11.02 -17.33 17.87
CA LEU A 430 10.87 -17.26 19.33
C LEU A 430 11.26 -15.89 19.89
N TYR A 431 12.26 -15.24 19.31
CA TYR A 431 12.59 -13.86 19.66
C TYR A 431 11.45 -12.90 19.29
N THR A 432 10.92 -12.98 18.07
CA THR A 432 9.79 -12.17 17.61
C THR A 432 8.56 -12.38 18.48
N ASP A 433 8.23 -13.62 18.83
CA ASP A 433 7.11 -13.98 19.71
C ASP A 433 7.25 -13.32 21.09
N HIS A 434 8.47 -13.31 21.64
CA HIS A 434 8.78 -12.61 22.90
C HIS A 434 8.54 -11.10 22.79
N VAL A 435 9.02 -10.48 21.71
CA VAL A 435 8.85 -9.03 21.44
C VAL A 435 7.38 -8.66 21.30
N ILE A 436 6.60 -9.46 20.56
CA ILE A 436 5.15 -9.31 20.45
C ILE A 436 4.53 -9.40 21.85
N GLY A 437 4.92 -10.38 22.66
CA GLY A 437 4.49 -10.50 24.06
C GLY A 437 4.70 -9.22 24.86
N GLU A 438 5.87 -8.60 24.76
CA GLU A 438 6.17 -7.34 25.44
C GLU A 438 5.30 -6.17 24.97
N ILE A 439 4.97 -6.10 23.67
CA ILE A 439 4.05 -5.08 23.13
C ILE A 439 2.64 -5.29 23.68
N LEU A 440 2.15 -6.53 23.68
CA LEU A 440 0.82 -6.87 24.20
C LEU A 440 0.71 -6.59 25.71
N GLU A 441 1.76 -6.89 26.48
CA GLU A 441 1.80 -6.56 27.91
C GLU A 441 1.80 -5.05 28.16
N GLU A 442 2.50 -4.26 27.34
CA GLU A 442 2.42 -2.80 27.46
C GLU A 442 1.02 -2.27 27.12
N ALA A 443 0.35 -2.86 26.13
CA ALA A 443 -1.04 -2.53 25.81
C ALA A 443 -1.98 -2.87 26.99
N ARG A 444 -1.75 -3.99 27.69
CA ARG A 444 -2.50 -4.37 28.91
C ARG A 444 -2.25 -3.37 30.05
N ARG A 445 -0.99 -3.03 30.33
CA ARG A 445 -0.61 -2.06 31.39
C ARG A 445 -1.24 -0.69 31.18
N ASN A 446 -1.41 -0.26 29.93
CA ASN A 446 -2.02 1.02 29.59
C ASN A 446 -3.55 0.95 29.44
N GLY A 447 -4.16 -0.21 29.67
CA GLY A 447 -5.62 -0.39 29.60
C GLY A 447 -6.21 -0.28 28.20
N VAL A 448 -5.38 -0.42 27.15
CA VAL A 448 -5.81 -0.35 25.75
C VAL A 448 -6.02 -1.72 25.12
N TYR A 449 -5.40 -2.79 25.64
CA TYR A 449 -5.54 -4.16 25.09
C TYR A 449 -7.00 -4.59 24.88
N GLU A 450 -7.81 -4.48 25.93
CA GLU A 450 -9.23 -4.86 25.93
C GLU A 450 -10.11 -4.03 24.96
N LYS A 451 -9.55 -2.92 24.45
CA LYS A 451 -10.19 -1.96 23.53
C LYS A 451 -9.50 -1.91 22.16
N THR A 452 -8.77 -2.96 21.79
CA THR A 452 -7.95 -2.97 20.58
C THR A 452 -8.18 -4.24 19.78
N TRP A 453 -8.50 -4.08 18.49
CA TRP A 453 -8.33 -5.16 17.52
C TRP A 453 -6.84 -5.38 17.29
N ILE A 454 -6.38 -6.62 17.42
CA ILE A 454 -4.98 -6.98 17.18
C ILE A 454 -4.94 -7.97 16.02
N ALA A 455 -4.35 -7.56 14.91
CA ALA A 455 -4.11 -8.42 13.76
C ALA A 455 -2.63 -8.80 13.71
N VAL A 456 -2.33 -10.09 13.58
CA VAL A 456 -0.98 -10.59 13.32
C VAL A 456 -0.97 -11.30 11.99
N VAL A 457 -0.14 -10.83 11.07
CA VAL A 457 0.04 -11.41 9.73
C VAL A 457 1.52 -11.49 9.35
N ALA A 458 1.83 -12.15 8.24
CA ALA A 458 3.12 -12.02 7.57
C ALA A 458 2.93 -11.37 6.19
N ASP A 459 3.95 -10.72 5.67
CA ASP A 459 3.95 -10.21 4.29
C ASP A 459 4.21 -11.34 3.27
N HIS A 460 5.07 -12.30 3.61
CA HIS A 460 5.28 -13.57 2.93
C HIS A 460 5.90 -14.58 3.91
N GLY A 461 6.26 -15.76 3.42
CA GLY A 461 6.96 -16.81 4.16
C GLY A 461 8.43 -16.92 3.73
N GLU A 462 8.95 -18.15 3.77
CA GLU A 462 10.33 -18.44 3.38
C GLU A 462 10.37 -19.86 2.80
N LEU A 463 11.04 -20.05 1.67
CA LEU A 463 11.03 -21.34 0.98
C LEU A 463 11.52 -22.48 1.87
N GLN A 464 12.75 -22.42 2.39
CA GLN A 464 13.41 -23.41 3.26
C GLN A 464 13.30 -24.91 2.93
N GLU A 465 12.69 -25.29 1.80
CA GLU A 465 12.50 -26.69 1.38
C GLU A 465 13.43 -27.02 0.21
N ILE A 466 14.16 -28.13 0.33
CA ILE A 466 15.18 -28.51 -0.64
C ILE A 466 14.56 -29.01 -1.95
N GLU A 467 13.38 -29.61 -1.89
CA GLU A 467 12.61 -30.10 -3.04
C GLU A 467 12.20 -28.96 -3.98
N HIS A 468 11.92 -27.79 -3.41
CA HIS A 468 11.54 -26.57 -4.12
C HIS A 468 12.71 -25.64 -4.40
N TYR A 469 13.93 -26.00 -3.98
CA TYR A 469 15.09 -25.17 -4.20
C TYR A 469 15.43 -25.09 -5.69
N TYR A 470 15.36 -23.87 -6.21
CA TYR A 470 15.92 -23.48 -7.49
C TYR A 470 16.83 -22.28 -7.26
N HIS A 471 18.04 -22.36 -7.80
CA HIS A 471 18.96 -21.25 -7.82
C HIS A 471 18.48 -20.22 -8.86
N HIS A 472 18.08 -19.05 -8.38
CA HIS A 472 17.71 -17.90 -9.19
C HIS A 472 18.81 -16.82 -9.18
N HIS A 473 18.68 -15.82 -10.05
CA HIS A 473 19.71 -14.81 -10.31
C HIS A 473 19.60 -13.56 -9.42
N PHE A 474 18.66 -13.50 -8.46
CA PHE A 474 18.12 -12.20 -8.06
C PHE A 474 18.68 -11.58 -6.78
N VAL A 475 18.88 -12.29 -5.66
CA VAL A 475 19.29 -11.59 -4.43
C VAL A 475 20.14 -12.36 -3.42
N ALA A 476 19.98 -13.67 -3.27
CA ALA A 476 20.78 -14.41 -2.30
C ALA A 476 21.14 -15.80 -2.84
N GLU A 477 22.44 -16.02 -3.04
CA GLU A 477 23.04 -17.31 -3.44
C GLU A 477 23.01 -18.35 -2.31
N ASN A 478 21.99 -18.30 -1.44
CA ASN A 478 21.93 -19.10 -0.23
C ASN A 478 20.84 -20.18 -0.33
N LEU A 479 21.09 -21.29 0.34
CA LEU A 479 20.42 -22.59 0.22
C LEU A 479 18.90 -22.64 0.55
N HIS A 480 18.20 -21.51 0.69
CA HIS A 480 16.81 -21.49 1.17
C HIS A 480 15.91 -20.44 0.51
N ALA A 481 16.35 -19.79 -0.60
CA ALA A 481 15.66 -18.82 -1.47
C ALA A 481 14.58 -17.94 -0.81
N HIS A 482 14.88 -16.64 -0.69
CA HIS A 482 14.04 -15.67 0.01
C HIS A 482 13.29 -14.75 -0.97
N GLY A 483 11.96 -14.80 -0.97
CA GLY A 483 11.14 -13.85 -1.72
C GLY A 483 11.11 -14.06 -3.24
N GLU A 484 11.38 -15.29 -3.72
CA GLU A 484 11.63 -15.59 -5.14
C GLU A 484 10.66 -16.59 -5.79
N SER A 485 9.92 -17.35 -4.98
CA SER A 485 9.06 -18.44 -5.46
C SER A 485 7.57 -18.16 -5.26
N HIS A 486 6.69 -19.06 -5.68
CA HIS A 486 5.26 -18.98 -5.34
C HIS A 486 4.79 -20.21 -4.57
N TYR A 487 5.70 -21.05 -4.07
CA TYR A 487 5.33 -22.28 -3.33
C TYR A 487 4.59 -21.94 -2.03
N GLU A 488 3.85 -22.91 -1.50
CA GLU A 488 3.06 -22.73 -0.27
C GLU A 488 3.91 -22.16 0.87
N GLU A 489 5.18 -22.57 1.00
CA GLU A 489 6.08 -22.10 2.06
C GLU A 489 6.42 -20.60 1.96
N GLU A 490 6.34 -20.03 0.76
CA GLU A 490 6.63 -18.63 0.49
C GLU A 490 5.38 -17.74 0.53
N ILE A 491 4.23 -18.24 0.08
CA ILE A 491 3.03 -17.39 -0.05
C ILE A 491 1.96 -17.68 1.00
N LYS A 492 1.99 -18.81 1.70
CA LYS A 492 1.05 -19.08 2.79
C LYS A 492 1.55 -18.41 4.07
N VAL A 493 0.69 -17.63 4.70
CA VAL A 493 1.04 -16.75 5.82
C VAL A 493 0.08 -16.95 7.01
N PRO A 494 0.52 -16.72 8.26
CA PRO A 494 -0.41 -16.66 9.38
C PRO A 494 -1.35 -15.46 9.23
N TRP A 495 -2.59 -15.61 9.70
CA TRP A 495 -3.49 -14.49 9.90
C TRP A 495 -4.36 -14.74 11.14
N ILE A 496 -4.01 -14.01 12.21
CA ILE A 496 -4.69 -13.99 13.51
C ILE A 496 -5.40 -12.65 13.63
N LEU A 497 -6.67 -12.66 14.02
CA LEU A 497 -7.44 -11.46 14.32
C LEU A 497 -8.08 -11.58 15.70
N HIS A 498 -7.48 -10.93 16.69
CA HIS A 498 -7.95 -10.87 18.06
C HIS A 498 -8.98 -9.74 18.22
N PRO A 499 -10.23 -10.05 18.62
CA PRO A 499 -11.23 -9.04 18.89
C PRO A 499 -10.99 -8.39 20.26
N PRO A 500 -11.30 -7.09 20.42
CA PRO A 500 -11.40 -6.48 21.72
C PRO A 500 -12.56 -7.07 22.53
N LYS A 501 -12.53 -6.90 23.85
CA LYS A 501 -13.47 -7.48 24.81
C LYS A 501 -14.94 -7.28 24.42
N ARG A 502 -15.27 -6.07 23.95
CA ARG A 502 -16.63 -5.72 23.53
C ARG A 502 -17.14 -6.58 22.38
N PHE A 503 -16.26 -6.99 21.47
CA PHE A 503 -16.60 -7.73 20.27
C PHE A 503 -16.46 -9.25 20.42
N GLU A 504 -15.78 -9.74 21.47
CA GLU A 504 -15.62 -11.18 21.74
C GLU A 504 -16.95 -11.94 21.71
N SER A 505 -17.98 -11.38 22.37
CA SER A 505 -19.31 -11.98 22.45
C SER A 505 -20.12 -11.86 21.16
N SER A 506 -19.66 -11.11 20.16
CA SER A 506 -20.27 -10.96 18.83
C SER A 506 -19.66 -11.91 17.82
N VAL A 507 -18.40 -12.33 18.01
CA VAL A 507 -17.74 -13.32 17.15
C VAL A 507 -18.43 -14.67 17.30
N ARG A 508 -18.91 -15.22 16.18
CA ARG A 508 -19.60 -16.53 16.09
C ARG A 508 -18.79 -17.56 15.32
N LYS A 509 -17.97 -17.13 14.36
CA LYS A 509 -17.04 -17.97 13.61
C LYS A 509 -15.62 -17.54 13.90
N ARG A 510 -14.85 -18.44 14.54
CA ARG A 510 -13.45 -18.22 14.90
C ARG A 510 -12.45 -18.90 13.95
N LYS A 511 -12.92 -19.81 13.09
CA LYS A 511 -12.06 -20.53 12.15
C LYS A 511 -12.53 -20.36 10.72
N PHE A 512 -11.62 -19.91 9.86
CA PHE A 512 -11.78 -19.84 8.42
C PHE A 512 -10.81 -20.83 7.80
N GLU A 513 -11.34 -22.00 7.41
CA GLU A 513 -10.58 -23.14 6.88
C GLU A 513 -10.39 -23.04 5.36
N GLY A 514 -11.27 -22.33 4.64
CA GLY A 514 -11.15 -22.11 3.21
C GLY A 514 -9.98 -21.18 2.86
N GLN A 515 -9.47 -21.29 1.64
CA GLN A 515 -8.40 -20.39 1.18
C GLN A 515 -8.88 -18.94 1.14
N VAL A 516 -8.04 -18.00 1.60
CA VAL A 516 -8.28 -16.55 1.55
C VAL A 516 -6.98 -15.84 1.19
N SER A 517 -7.05 -14.58 0.75
CA SER A 517 -5.85 -13.79 0.47
C SER A 517 -5.75 -12.51 1.29
N LEU A 518 -4.53 -11.98 1.44
CA LEU A 518 -4.28 -10.73 2.16
C LEU A 518 -4.84 -9.48 1.46
N LEU A 519 -5.27 -9.56 0.20
CA LEU A 519 -6.12 -8.53 -0.44
C LEU A 519 -7.37 -8.25 0.40
N SER A 520 -7.87 -9.27 1.09
CA SER A 520 -9.04 -9.22 1.96
C SER A 520 -8.74 -8.70 3.37
N LEU A 521 -7.47 -8.44 3.73
CA LEU A 521 -7.07 -7.96 5.05
C LEU A 521 -7.69 -6.59 5.35
N PHE A 522 -7.40 -5.58 4.53
CA PHE A 522 -7.96 -4.23 4.70
C PHE A 522 -9.50 -4.26 4.84
N PRO A 523 -10.30 -4.74 3.86
CA PRO A 523 -11.76 -4.73 3.99
C PRO A 523 -12.28 -5.52 5.20
N THR A 524 -11.62 -6.62 5.58
CA THR A 524 -12.01 -7.41 6.77
C THR A 524 -11.72 -6.66 8.07
N LEU A 525 -10.57 -5.99 8.21
CA LEU A 525 -10.25 -5.22 9.41
C LEU A 525 -11.25 -4.08 9.62
N VAL A 526 -11.52 -3.32 8.56
CA VAL A 526 -12.43 -2.16 8.67
C VAL A 526 -13.90 -2.58 8.76
N GLY A 527 -14.28 -3.69 8.13
CA GLY A 527 -15.59 -4.32 8.33
C GLY A 527 -15.79 -4.85 9.75
N ALA A 528 -14.76 -5.48 10.33
CA ALA A 528 -14.78 -5.97 11.72
C ALA A 528 -15.01 -4.83 12.70
N MET A 529 -14.38 -3.70 12.46
CA MET A 529 -14.55 -2.52 13.30
C MET A 529 -15.83 -1.70 12.99
N GLU A 530 -16.70 -2.20 12.12
CA GLU A 530 -17.99 -1.62 11.71
C GLU A 530 -17.89 -0.32 10.87
N PHE A 531 -16.78 -0.14 10.14
CA PHE A 531 -16.59 0.93 9.15
C PHE A 531 -16.11 0.37 7.79
N PRO A 532 -16.93 -0.45 7.11
CA PRO A 532 -16.54 -1.14 5.89
C PRO A 532 -16.12 -0.17 4.77
N CYS A 533 -15.32 -0.66 3.82
CA CYS A 533 -14.98 0.09 2.62
C CYS A 533 -16.24 0.52 1.84
N VAL A 534 -16.17 1.66 1.16
CA VAL A 534 -17.19 2.03 0.17
C VAL A 534 -17.16 1.02 -0.99
N PRO A 535 -18.31 0.64 -1.58
CA PRO A 535 -18.32 -0.30 -2.71
C PRO A 535 -17.36 0.12 -3.82
N ASN A 536 -16.58 -0.85 -4.31
CA ASN A 536 -15.54 -0.73 -5.34
C ASN A 536 -14.18 -0.11 -4.92
N GLU A 537 -14.04 0.47 -3.74
CA GLU A 537 -12.75 0.99 -3.24
C GLU A 537 -11.79 -0.14 -2.87
N CYS A 538 -12.30 -1.20 -2.23
CA CYS A 538 -11.55 -2.41 -1.88
C CYS A 538 -11.94 -3.56 -2.83
N LYS A 539 -10.97 -4.37 -3.27
CA LYS A 539 -11.21 -5.52 -4.18
C LYS A 539 -11.26 -6.87 -3.45
N GLY A 540 -10.61 -6.97 -2.29
CA GLY A 540 -10.67 -8.15 -1.45
C GLY A 540 -12.04 -8.33 -0.79
N ASN A 541 -12.28 -9.54 -0.28
CA ASN A 541 -13.49 -9.90 0.44
C ASN A 541 -13.48 -9.30 1.86
N ASP A 542 -14.68 -8.94 2.34
CA ASP A 542 -14.89 -8.61 3.75
C ASP A 542 -15.44 -9.84 4.50
N TYR A 543 -14.60 -10.48 5.32
CA TYR A 543 -14.97 -11.66 6.11
C TYR A 543 -15.69 -11.32 7.43
N SER A 544 -15.79 -10.04 7.80
CA SER A 544 -16.33 -9.62 9.10
C SER A 544 -17.78 -10.06 9.33
N ARG A 545 -18.60 -10.05 8.27
CA ARG A 545 -19.99 -10.51 8.34
C ARG A 545 -20.08 -11.99 8.73
N ALA A 546 -19.28 -12.84 8.10
CA ALA A 546 -19.22 -14.25 8.42
C ALA A 546 -18.64 -14.50 9.82
N MET A 547 -17.64 -13.71 10.24
CA MET A 547 -17.10 -13.72 11.60
C MET A 547 -18.22 -13.48 12.64
N TYR A 548 -19.14 -12.55 12.36
CA TYR A 548 -20.31 -12.26 13.20
C TYR A 548 -21.51 -13.21 13.00
N GLY A 549 -21.33 -14.32 12.27
CA GLY A 549 -22.38 -15.32 12.03
C GLY A 549 -23.49 -14.84 11.08
N LYS A 550 -23.26 -13.75 10.35
CA LYS A 550 -24.15 -13.27 9.28
C LYS A 550 -23.71 -13.85 7.94
N THR A 551 -24.58 -13.81 6.95
CA THR A 551 -24.22 -14.19 5.57
C THR A 551 -23.12 -13.26 5.03
N GLY A 552 -22.03 -13.86 4.57
CA GLY A 552 -20.85 -13.23 4.00
C GLY A 552 -19.91 -14.28 3.40
N PRO A 553 -18.85 -13.86 2.69
CA PRO A 553 -17.86 -14.79 2.14
C PRO A 553 -17.12 -15.55 3.26
N THR A 554 -16.62 -16.75 2.94
CA THR A 554 -15.79 -17.55 3.87
C THR A 554 -14.55 -18.15 3.20
N PHE A 555 -14.39 -17.94 1.89
CA PHE A 555 -13.28 -18.43 1.08
C PHE A 555 -13.22 -17.61 -0.23
N GLU A 556 -12.11 -17.76 -0.95
CA GLU A 556 -11.89 -17.26 -2.31
C GLU A 556 -11.79 -18.43 -3.29
N GLU A 557 -12.41 -18.33 -4.47
CA GLU A 557 -12.30 -19.39 -5.50
C GLU A 557 -10.88 -19.55 -6.03
N SER A 558 -10.15 -18.44 -6.10
CA SER A 558 -8.76 -18.42 -6.51
C SER A 558 -7.98 -17.29 -5.84
N VAL A 559 -6.71 -17.54 -5.55
CA VAL A 559 -5.76 -16.54 -5.07
C VAL A 559 -4.71 -16.27 -6.13
N TYR A 560 -4.53 -15.00 -6.48
CA TYR A 560 -3.47 -14.52 -7.38
C TYR A 560 -2.30 -13.94 -6.58
N THR A 561 -1.08 -14.30 -6.99
CA THR A 561 0.18 -13.80 -6.43
C THR A 561 1.13 -13.32 -7.50
N GLU A 562 1.96 -12.32 -7.19
CA GLU A 562 2.97 -11.78 -8.10
C GLU A 562 4.28 -11.39 -7.44
N GLY A 563 5.35 -11.39 -8.23
CA GLY A 563 6.62 -10.78 -7.86
C GLY A 563 7.81 -11.48 -8.47
N ARG A 564 8.95 -10.78 -8.51
CA ARG A 564 10.22 -11.24 -9.08
C ARG A 564 10.06 -11.87 -10.48
N PHE A 565 9.38 -11.16 -11.38
CA PHE A 565 9.14 -11.62 -12.75
C PHE A 565 8.38 -12.94 -12.86
N SER A 566 7.50 -13.21 -11.91
CA SER A 566 6.63 -14.37 -11.93
C SER A 566 5.29 -14.04 -11.31
N GLU A 567 4.31 -14.87 -11.61
CA GLU A 567 2.98 -14.81 -11.03
C GLU A 567 2.47 -16.22 -10.80
N SER A 568 1.45 -16.36 -9.95
CA SER A 568 0.75 -17.61 -9.80
C SER A 568 -0.75 -17.41 -9.64
N ILE A 569 -1.50 -18.45 -10.00
CA ILE A 569 -2.90 -18.60 -9.64
C ILE A 569 -3.07 -19.92 -8.90
N ARG A 570 -3.71 -19.85 -7.74
CA ARG A 570 -4.01 -21.00 -6.89
C ARG A 570 -5.51 -21.15 -6.74
N THR A 571 -6.01 -22.38 -6.84
CA THR A 571 -7.33 -22.81 -6.35
C THR A 571 -7.13 -23.88 -5.29
N GLU A 572 -8.18 -24.32 -4.59
CA GLU A 572 -8.06 -25.48 -3.69
C GLU A 572 -7.60 -26.77 -4.40
N SER A 573 -7.77 -26.86 -5.72
CA SER A 573 -7.50 -28.09 -6.50
C SER A 573 -6.20 -28.09 -7.30
N PHE A 574 -5.72 -26.92 -7.71
CA PHE A 574 -4.52 -26.81 -8.55
C PHE A 574 -3.83 -25.46 -8.35
N LYS A 575 -2.56 -25.41 -8.74
CA LYS A 575 -1.77 -24.19 -8.81
C LYS A 575 -0.96 -24.13 -10.09
N LEU A 576 -0.91 -22.95 -10.71
CA LEU A 576 -0.06 -22.66 -11.84
C LEU A 576 0.88 -21.51 -11.47
N ILE A 577 2.18 -21.77 -11.58
CA ILE A 577 3.23 -20.74 -11.48
C ILE A 577 3.71 -20.46 -12.90
N ARG A 578 3.77 -19.18 -13.27
CA ARG A 578 4.27 -18.72 -14.57
C ARG A 578 5.42 -17.73 -14.38
N ARG A 579 6.57 -18.04 -14.97
CA ARG A 579 7.72 -17.12 -15.06
C ARG A 579 7.62 -16.29 -16.32
N TYR A 580 8.04 -15.04 -16.22
CA TYR A 580 7.95 -14.12 -17.35
C TYR A 580 8.98 -14.50 -18.41
N PRO A 581 8.64 -14.36 -19.70
CA PRO A 581 9.58 -14.54 -20.80
C PRO A 581 10.91 -13.80 -20.55
N GLY A 582 12.02 -14.52 -20.70
CA GLY A 582 13.38 -14.03 -20.43
C GLY A 582 13.88 -14.30 -19.00
N TYR A 583 13.00 -14.71 -18.08
CA TYR A 583 13.29 -15.00 -16.68
C TYR A 583 12.90 -16.43 -16.27
N ASP A 584 12.69 -17.29 -17.25
CA ASP A 584 12.28 -18.69 -17.11
C ASP A 584 13.45 -19.69 -17.06
N SER A 585 14.69 -19.19 -16.97
CA SER A 585 15.88 -20.03 -16.80
C SER A 585 16.11 -20.28 -15.32
N VAL A 586 16.16 -21.54 -14.92
CA VAL A 586 16.36 -21.97 -13.53
C VAL A 586 17.46 -23.03 -13.44
N ARG A 587 18.06 -23.19 -12.26
CA ARG A 587 19.02 -24.27 -11.96
C ARG A 587 18.61 -24.93 -10.66
N ARG A 588 18.88 -26.22 -10.49
CA ARG A 588 18.62 -26.91 -9.22
C ARG A 588 19.59 -26.52 -8.12
N THR A 589 20.83 -26.18 -8.47
CA THR A 589 21.87 -25.68 -7.56
C THR A 589 22.64 -24.56 -8.26
N GLY A 590 23.44 -23.79 -7.51
CA GLY A 590 24.29 -22.75 -8.13
C GLY A 590 25.24 -23.30 -9.19
N GLU A 591 25.76 -24.50 -8.95
CA GLU A 591 26.66 -25.24 -9.86
C GLU A 591 25.91 -26.09 -10.92
N GLY A 592 24.58 -26.19 -10.83
CA GLY A 592 23.77 -27.04 -11.70
C GLY A 592 23.55 -26.44 -13.10
N GLU A 593 23.29 -27.30 -14.08
CA GLU A 593 23.01 -26.87 -15.44
C GLU A 593 21.68 -26.09 -15.54
N PRO A 594 21.66 -24.93 -16.22
CA PRO A 594 20.43 -24.19 -16.43
C PRO A 594 19.49 -24.93 -17.37
N HIS A 595 18.20 -24.94 -17.01
CA HIS A 595 17.13 -25.43 -17.85
C HIS A 595 15.96 -24.43 -17.87
N LYS A 596 15.07 -24.60 -18.86
CA LYS A 596 13.89 -23.74 -19.02
C LYS A 596 12.70 -24.30 -18.23
N MET A 597 12.08 -23.44 -17.44
CA MET A 597 10.89 -23.74 -16.65
C MET A 597 9.90 -22.56 -16.67
N PRO A 598 9.28 -22.30 -17.83
CA PRO A 598 8.35 -21.18 -18.01
C PRO A 598 7.07 -21.33 -17.19
N GLU A 599 6.60 -22.56 -17.00
CA GLU A 599 5.39 -22.86 -16.24
C GLU A 599 5.59 -24.09 -15.35
N GLU A 600 4.94 -24.06 -14.19
CA GLU A 600 4.82 -25.19 -13.28
C GLU A 600 3.35 -25.38 -12.92
N LEU A 601 2.88 -26.63 -12.96
CA LEU A 601 1.48 -26.96 -12.68
C LEU A 601 1.42 -28.07 -11.63
N TYR A 602 0.67 -27.84 -10.56
CA TYR A 602 0.50 -28.79 -9.46
C TYR A 602 -0.97 -29.14 -9.26
N ASP A 603 -1.26 -30.43 -9.08
CA ASP A 603 -2.56 -30.95 -8.64
C ASP A 603 -2.53 -31.02 -7.11
N LEU A 604 -3.04 -29.98 -6.45
CA LEU A 604 -2.91 -29.81 -5.00
C LEU A 604 -3.72 -30.81 -4.18
N VAL A 605 -4.63 -31.55 -4.82
CA VAL A 605 -5.37 -32.64 -4.16
C VAL A 605 -4.49 -33.88 -4.02
N LYS A 606 -3.67 -34.17 -5.04
CA LYS A 606 -2.80 -35.36 -5.07
C LYS A 606 -1.36 -35.08 -4.63
N ASP A 607 -0.92 -33.84 -4.80
CA ASP A 607 0.42 -33.34 -4.54
C ASP A 607 0.33 -32.02 -3.77
N PRO A 608 -0.13 -32.04 -2.50
CA PRO A 608 -0.23 -30.85 -1.68
C PRO A 608 1.14 -30.23 -1.33
N HIS A 609 2.22 -30.97 -1.58
CA HIS A 609 3.60 -30.56 -1.35
C HIS A 609 4.29 -30.08 -2.63
N GLU A 610 3.58 -29.94 -3.76
CA GLU A 610 4.11 -29.31 -4.98
C GLU A 610 5.40 -29.94 -5.55
N THR A 611 5.55 -31.25 -5.37
CA THR A 611 6.78 -31.98 -5.72
C THR A 611 6.84 -32.43 -7.19
N ARG A 612 5.69 -32.54 -7.88
CA ARG A 612 5.61 -33.04 -9.26
C ARG A 612 4.96 -32.03 -10.19
N ASN A 613 5.79 -31.35 -10.99
CA ASN A 613 5.33 -30.46 -12.03
C ASN A 613 4.64 -31.23 -13.19
N LEU A 614 3.36 -30.96 -13.42
CA LEU A 614 2.51 -31.57 -14.43
C LEU A 614 2.37 -30.75 -15.72
N ALA A 615 3.10 -29.63 -15.88
CA ALA A 615 2.92 -28.72 -17.02
C ALA A 615 3.15 -29.40 -18.38
N LEU A 616 4.05 -30.39 -18.45
CA LEU A 616 4.32 -31.16 -19.67
C LEU A 616 3.47 -32.46 -19.77
N GLU A 617 2.78 -32.83 -18.70
CA GLU A 617 2.09 -34.12 -18.59
C GLU A 617 0.56 -34.02 -18.64
N ASN A 618 -0.03 -32.88 -18.25
CA ASN A 618 -1.47 -32.71 -18.10
C ASN A 618 -2.00 -31.46 -18.83
N GLY A 619 -2.10 -31.55 -20.16
CA GLY A 619 -2.61 -30.48 -21.02
C GLY A 619 -4.00 -29.95 -20.63
N PRO A 620 -5.01 -30.79 -20.36
CA PRO A 620 -6.34 -30.31 -19.97
C PRO A 620 -6.35 -29.49 -18.67
N LEU A 621 -5.60 -29.91 -17.65
CA LEU A 621 -5.48 -29.15 -16.41
C LEU A 621 -4.69 -27.85 -16.62
N LEU A 622 -3.63 -27.88 -17.43
CA LEU A 622 -2.86 -26.69 -17.78
C LEU A 622 -3.72 -25.63 -18.46
N GLU A 623 -4.55 -26.00 -19.43
CA GLU A 623 -5.46 -25.06 -20.10
C GLU A 623 -6.52 -24.48 -19.14
N LYS A 624 -7.05 -25.32 -18.24
CA LYS A 624 -7.93 -24.85 -17.16
C LYS A 624 -7.22 -23.80 -16.28
N ALA A 625 -5.98 -24.08 -15.88
CA ALA A 625 -5.20 -23.20 -15.03
C ALA A 625 -4.80 -21.90 -15.74
N ARG A 626 -4.38 -21.97 -17.02
CA ARG A 626 -4.10 -20.78 -17.86
C ARG A 626 -5.35 -19.92 -18.03
N LYS A 627 -6.53 -20.52 -18.19
CA LYS A 627 -7.80 -19.79 -18.24
C LYS A 627 -8.08 -19.09 -16.92
N ALA A 628 -7.92 -19.77 -15.78
CA ALA A 628 -8.07 -19.16 -14.45
C ALA A 628 -7.07 -18.01 -14.25
N LEU A 629 -5.82 -18.19 -14.66
CA LEU A 629 -4.80 -17.15 -14.60
C LEU A 629 -5.22 -15.97 -15.47
N SER A 630 -5.59 -16.16 -16.74
CA SER A 630 -5.98 -15.07 -17.65
C SER A 630 -7.19 -14.24 -17.19
N GLY A 631 -8.11 -14.85 -16.43
CA GLY A 631 -9.26 -14.14 -15.85
C GLY A 631 -8.87 -13.23 -14.67
N ASN A 632 -7.79 -13.57 -13.99
CA ASN A 632 -7.24 -12.85 -12.82
C ASN A 632 -5.95 -12.09 -13.12
N SER A 633 -5.35 -12.31 -14.30
CA SER A 633 -4.09 -11.71 -14.71
C SER A 633 -4.36 -10.26 -15.06
N LEU A 634 -3.73 -9.39 -14.29
CA LEU A 634 -3.36 -8.01 -14.56
C LEU A 634 -4.03 -7.37 -15.78
N LYS A 635 -5.14 -6.71 -15.51
CA LYS A 635 -5.61 -5.63 -16.38
C LYS A 635 -4.81 -4.38 -15.98
N LYS A 636 -4.10 -3.76 -16.94
CA LYS A 636 -3.59 -2.36 -16.93
C LYS A 636 -2.11 -2.13 -16.54
N ASN A 637 -1.24 -2.12 -17.54
CA ASN A 637 -0.69 -0.92 -18.18
C ASN A 637 -0.71 -1.21 -19.68
N SER A 638 -0.99 -0.24 -20.54
CA SER A 638 -1.06 -0.54 -21.97
C SER A 638 -0.38 0.49 -22.84
N PHE A 639 0.24 0.06 -23.92
CA PHE A 639 0.54 0.98 -25.00
C PHE A 639 -0.43 0.80 -26.14
N ILE A 640 -0.66 1.90 -26.82
CA ILE A 640 -1.53 1.97 -27.98
C ILE A 640 -0.66 2.31 -29.17
N LEU A 641 -0.63 1.41 -30.13
CA LEU A 641 -0.10 1.67 -31.46
C LEU A 641 -1.29 1.84 -32.41
N LYS A 642 -1.49 3.09 -32.86
CA LYS A 642 -2.44 3.40 -33.93
C LYS A 642 -1.75 3.28 -35.27
N LEU A 643 -2.37 2.53 -36.17
CA LEU A 643 -1.97 2.39 -37.56
C LEU A 643 -2.90 3.21 -38.46
N PRO A 644 -2.39 4.14 -39.28
CA PRO A 644 -3.22 4.94 -40.16
C PRO A 644 -3.87 4.06 -41.24
N ALA A 645 -5.02 4.52 -41.73
CA ALA A 645 -5.75 3.85 -42.81
C ALA A 645 -4.90 3.82 -44.09
N PRO A 646 -4.65 2.66 -44.69
CA PRO A 646 -3.91 2.57 -45.94
C PRO A 646 -4.84 2.85 -47.14
N GLU A 647 -4.28 3.35 -48.24
CA GLU A 647 -5.02 3.58 -49.49
C GLU A 647 -5.47 2.27 -50.17
N GLN A 648 -4.67 1.21 -49.99
CA GLN A 648 -4.93 -0.13 -50.49
C GLN A 648 -4.80 -1.14 -49.34
N ASN A 649 -5.29 -2.36 -49.52
CA ASN A 649 -5.02 -3.43 -48.56
C ASN A 649 -3.51 -3.61 -48.40
N CYS A 650 -3.04 -3.65 -47.16
CA CYS A 650 -1.62 -3.83 -46.87
C CYS A 650 -1.40 -4.85 -45.76
N VAL A 651 -0.22 -5.46 -45.77
CA VAL A 651 0.26 -6.32 -44.69
C VAL A 651 1.25 -5.51 -43.87
N ARG A 652 0.97 -5.35 -42.59
CA ARG A 652 1.93 -4.79 -41.64
C ARG A 652 2.57 -5.90 -40.83
N LYS A 653 3.88 -5.78 -40.62
CA LYS A 653 4.63 -6.60 -39.68
C LYS A 653 5.08 -5.71 -38.54
N MET A 654 4.91 -6.18 -37.32
CA MET A 654 5.46 -5.57 -36.12
C MET A 654 6.48 -6.53 -35.52
N GLU A 655 7.65 -6.00 -35.16
CA GLU A 655 8.61 -6.71 -34.31
C GLU A 655 8.83 -5.89 -33.05
N LEU A 656 8.64 -6.55 -31.92
CA LEU A 656 8.78 -6.00 -30.59
C LEU A 656 9.87 -6.77 -29.86
N TYR A 657 11.01 -6.12 -29.63
CA TYR A 657 12.08 -6.62 -28.77
C TYR A 657 11.84 -6.10 -27.35
N VAL A 658 11.64 -6.94 -26.34
CA VAL A 658 11.39 -6.54 -24.94
C VAL A 658 12.54 -7.01 -24.04
N GLU A 659 12.86 -6.26 -22.99
CA GLU A 659 13.89 -6.69 -22.03
C GLU A 659 13.45 -7.86 -21.12
N GLY A 660 12.15 -8.21 -21.17
CA GLY A 660 11.50 -9.30 -20.44
C GLY A 660 10.18 -8.85 -19.84
N GLY A 661 9.29 -9.78 -19.51
CA GLY A 661 7.95 -9.47 -18.99
C GLY A 661 6.82 -10.10 -19.79
N ILE A 662 5.59 -9.90 -19.33
CA ILE A 662 4.39 -10.41 -20.00
C ILE A 662 3.74 -9.31 -20.84
N TYR A 663 3.40 -9.67 -22.07
CA TYR A 663 2.76 -8.80 -23.04
C TYR A 663 1.56 -9.51 -23.65
N LYS A 664 0.39 -8.90 -23.54
CA LYS A 664 -0.84 -9.37 -24.18
C LYS A 664 -1.24 -8.40 -25.26
N PHE A 665 -1.56 -8.90 -26.45
CA PHE A 665 -1.90 -8.10 -27.62
C PHE A 665 -3.39 -8.20 -27.88
N ASP A 666 -4.02 -7.06 -28.13
CA ASP A 666 -5.40 -6.95 -28.56
C ASP A 666 -5.48 -5.99 -29.74
N THR A 667 -6.19 -6.36 -30.79
CA THR A 667 -6.28 -5.57 -32.01
C THR A 667 -7.63 -5.72 -32.68
N ASP A 668 -8.07 -4.63 -33.31
CA ASP A 668 -9.32 -4.53 -34.05
C ASP A 668 -9.24 -5.02 -35.50
N VAL A 669 -8.07 -5.53 -35.93
CA VAL A 669 -7.85 -6.12 -37.26
C VAL A 669 -7.38 -7.58 -37.18
N PRO A 670 -7.62 -8.39 -38.23
CA PRO A 670 -7.07 -9.73 -38.30
C PRO A 670 -5.56 -9.73 -38.09
N SER A 671 -5.10 -10.58 -37.17
CA SER A 671 -3.70 -10.68 -36.82
C SER A 671 -3.25 -12.13 -36.72
N THR A 672 -1.97 -12.37 -36.97
CA THR A 672 -1.32 -13.66 -36.79
C THR A 672 0.01 -13.46 -36.08
N THR A 673 0.21 -14.12 -34.95
CA THR A 673 1.51 -14.15 -34.28
C THR A 673 2.47 -15.00 -35.11
N LEU A 674 3.50 -14.36 -35.69
CA LEU A 674 4.52 -15.04 -36.50
C LEU A 674 5.57 -15.72 -35.61
N SER A 675 5.93 -15.07 -34.50
CA SER A 675 6.81 -15.65 -33.48
C SER A 675 6.54 -15.01 -32.11
N LEU A 676 6.66 -15.82 -31.06
CA LEU A 676 6.56 -15.39 -29.66
C LEU A 676 7.79 -15.93 -28.91
N GLY A 677 8.92 -15.24 -29.06
CA GLY A 677 10.16 -15.54 -28.36
C GLY A 677 10.25 -14.81 -27.01
N GLN A 678 11.26 -15.17 -26.20
CA GLN A 678 11.44 -14.63 -24.86
C GLN A 678 11.61 -13.11 -24.80
N LYS A 679 12.26 -12.57 -25.82
CA LYS A 679 12.49 -11.14 -25.98
C LYS A 679 11.96 -10.61 -27.30
N ASN A 680 11.53 -11.46 -28.23
CA ASN A 680 11.16 -11.05 -29.58
C ASN A 680 9.75 -11.50 -29.90
N ILE A 681 8.87 -10.55 -30.17
CA ILE A 681 7.49 -10.82 -30.52
C ILE A 681 7.26 -10.28 -31.94
N SER A 682 6.84 -11.15 -32.86
CA SER A 682 6.53 -10.77 -34.23
C SER A 682 5.07 -11.01 -34.54
N ILE A 683 4.38 -9.97 -35.01
CA ILE A 683 2.96 -10.01 -35.33
C ILE A 683 2.75 -9.52 -36.76
N ARG A 684 1.96 -10.28 -37.52
CA ARG A 684 1.40 -9.88 -38.80
C ARG A 684 0.01 -9.30 -38.59
N LEU A 685 -0.27 -8.17 -39.25
CA LEU A 685 -1.56 -7.48 -39.24
C LEU A 685 -2.02 -7.32 -40.69
N ASP A 686 -3.21 -7.83 -41.02
CA ASP A 686 -3.78 -7.68 -42.36
C ASP A 686 -4.80 -6.53 -42.33
N GLN A 687 -4.44 -5.38 -42.91
CA GLN A 687 -5.21 -4.14 -42.81
C GLN A 687 -5.92 -3.80 -44.13
N ALA A 688 -7.24 -3.63 -44.04
CA ALA A 688 -8.06 -3.26 -45.19
C ALA A 688 -7.92 -1.77 -45.56
N ALA A 689 -8.07 -1.48 -46.86
CA ALA A 689 -8.10 -0.12 -47.37
C ALA A 689 -9.12 0.77 -46.63
N GLY A 690 -8.73 2.00 -46.32
CA GLY A 690 -9.61 2.99 -45.68
C GLY A 690 -9.90 2.75 -44.19
N LYS A 691 -9.44 1.66 -43.58
CA LYS A 691 -9.65 1.36 -42.16
C LYS A 691 -8.40 1.60 -41.33
N GLN A 692 -8.51 2.42 -40.30
CA GLN A 692 -7.48 2.52 -39.26
C GLN A 692 -7.45 1.22 -38.45
N ALA A 693 -6.33 0.96 -37.78
CA ALA A 693 -6.22 -0.14 -36.84
C ALA A 693 -5.61 0.35 -35.52
N ILE A 694 -6.03 -0.27 -34.43
CA ILE A 694 -5.48 -0.07 -33.09
C ILE A 694 -4.93 -1.40 -32.63
N LEU A 695 -3.67 -1.37 -32.21
CA LEU A 695 -3.04 -2.44 -31.47
C LEU A 695 -2.83 -1.94 -30.04
N LYS A 696 -3.52 -2.57 -29.10
CA LYS A 696 -3.31 -2.42 -27.67
C LYS A 696 -2.40 -3.53 -27.18
N VAL A 697 -1.40 -3.16 -26.41
CA VAL A 697 -0.51 -4.16 -25.79
C VAL A 697 -0.44 -3.91 -24.30
N GLU A 698 -0.88 -4.89 -23.53
CA GLU A 698 -0.99 -4.85 -22.08
C GLU A 698 0.25 -5.48 -21.43
N THR A 699 0.75 -4.86 -20.36
CA THR A 699 1.91 -5.35 -19.61
C THR A 699 1.83 -5.00 -18.12
N VAL A 700 2.63 -5.72 -17.33
CA VAL A 700 2.72 -5.63 -15.86
C VAL A 700 3.73 -4.56 -15.41
N GLU A 701 4.68 -4.22 -16.29
CA GLU A 701 5.80 -3.31 -16.02
C GLU A 701 5.61 -1.99 -16.80
N PRO A 702 5.19 -0.90 -16.13
CA PRO A 702 4.89 0.36 -16.80
C PRO A 702 6.13 1.13 -17.29
N THR A 703 7.33 0.82 -16.80
CA THR A 703 8.60 1.49 -17.23
C THR A 703 9.10 1.05 -18.59
N PHE A 704 8.54 -0.04 -19.11
CA PHE A 704 8.47 -0.28 -20.55
C PHE A 704 9.78 -0.07 -21.33
N ARG A 705 10.62 -1.11 -21.32
CA ARG A 705 11.87 -1.14 -22.10
C ARG A 705 11.73 -2.09 -23.28
N PHE A 706 11.62 -1.52 -24.48
CA PHE A 706 11.52 -2.29 -25.71
C PHE A 706 12.25 -1.66 -26.90
N LYS A 707 12.28 -2.36 -28.02
CA LYS A 707 12.55 -1.82 -29.35
C LYS A 707 11.43 -2.25 -30.29
N LEU A 708 10.85 -1.28 -30.99
CA LEU A 708 9.74 -1.50 -31.93
C LEU A 708 10.22 -1.22 -33.34
N SER A 709 9.99 -2.18 -34.23
CA SER A 709 10.18 -2.02 -35.66
C SER A 709 8.87 -2.34 -36.38
N LEU A 710 8.52 -1.51 -37.35
CA LEU A 710 7.28 -1.60 -38.13
C LEU A 710 7.62 -1.68 -39.61
N TRP A 711 6.95 -2.59 -40.31
CA TRP A 711 7.03 -2.72 -41.75
C TRP A 711 5.64 -2.70 -42.35
N LYS A 712 5.50 -2.09 -43.51
CA LYS A 712 4.31 -2.11 -44.36
C LYS A 712 4.73 -2.65 -45.73
N ASP A 713 4.14 -3.77 -46.12
CA ASP A 713 4.40 -4.46 -47.39
C ASP A 713 5.90 -4.70 -47.65
N GLY A 714 6.63 -5.07 -46.59
CA GLY A 714 8.08 -5.33 -46.63
C GLY A 714 8.98 -4.10 -46.49
N VAL A 715 8.41 -2.89 -46.52
CA VAL A 715 9.16 -1.63 -46.36
C VAL A 715 9.05 -1.13 -44.92
N MET A 716 10.18 -0.77 -44.30
CA MET A 716 10.19 -0.23 -42.94
C MET A 716 9.49 1.13 -42.88
N GLU A 717 8.54 1.29 -41.95
CA GLU A 717 7.73 2.51 -41.80
C GLU A 717 8.22 3.30 -40.56
N SER A 718 8.32 4.63 -40.71
CA SER A 718 8.58 5.53 -39.57
C SER A 718 7.29 5.72 -38.76
N TYR A 719 7.40 6.11 -37.50
CA TYR A 719 6.23 6.34 -36.64
C TYR A 719 6.42 7.53 -35.72
N LYS A 720 5.33 8.02 -35.14
CA LYS A 720 5.32 9.07 -34.12
C LYS A 720 5.23 8.47 -32.72
N SER A 721 5.84 9.10 -31.74
CA SER A 721 5.83 8.64 -30.34
C SER A 721 5.48 9.76 -29.35
N GLY A 722 4.97 9.36 -28.18
CA GLY A 722 4.76 10.24 -27.02
C GLY A 722 3.58 11.21 -27.16
N LYS A 723 3.46 12.14 -26.21
CA LYS A 723 2.34 13.09 -26.15
C LYS A 723 2.34 14.08 -27.34
N TRP A 724 3.53 14.45 -27.80
CA TRP A 724 3.74 15.52 -28.79
C TRP A 724 3.99 15.00 -30.22
N GLY A 725 4.01 13.69 -30.41
CA GLY A 725 4.14 13.05 -31.72
C GLY A 725 5.50 13.27 -32.37
N PHE A 726 6.57 13.11 -31.59
CA PHE A 726 7.94 13.16 -32.07
C PHE A 726 8.15 12.04 -33.10
N THR A 727 8.80 12.36 -34.23
CA THR A 727 8.92 11.41 -35.34
C THR A 727 10.19 10.58 -35.21
N GLU A 728 10.01 9.27 -35.14
CA GLU A 728 11.08 8.27 -35.08
C GLU A 728 11.38 7.76 -36.49
N LYS A 729 12.59 7.99 -37.00
CA LYS A 729 12.99 7.57 -38.35
C LYS A 729 13.45 6.10 -38.38
N ALA A 730 12.79 5.27 -39.20
CA ALA A 730 13.23 3.93 -39.62
C ALA A 730 13.91 3.07 -38.52
N ALA A 731 13.16 2.79 -37.45
CA ALA A 731 13.70 2.42 -36.14
C ALA A 731 14.55 1.13 -36.10
N ASN A 732 15.86 1.35 -35.86
CA ASN A 732 16.76 0.37 -35.23
C ASN A 732 17.20 0.81 -33.82
N GLN A 733 16.71 1.97 -33.34
CA GLN A 733 17.04 2.52 -32.02
C GLN A 733 16.27 1.82 -30.89
N VAL A 734 16.93 1.71 -29.73
CA VAL A 734 16.38 1.16 -28.50
C VAL A 734 15.56 2.25 -27.81
N TYR A 735 14.31 2.00 -27.42
CA TYR A 735 13.66 2.86 -26.42
C TYR A 735 14.34 2.57 -25.08
N LEU A 736 15.48 3.23 -24.85
CA LEU A 736 16.17 3.21 -23.56
C LEU A 736 15.36 3.95 -22.48
N PHE A 737 14.41 4.78 -22.90
CA PHE A 737 13.50 5.53 -22.04
C PHE A 737 12.06 5.32 -22.52
N ALA A 738 11.15 4.99 -21.60
CA ALA A 738 9.72 4.79 -21.89
C ALA A 738 9.15 5.98 -22.70
N PRO A 739 8.31 5.76 -23.73
CA PRO A 739 7.63 6.85 -24.41
C PRO A 739 6.81 7.65 -23.39
N GLU A 740 6.70 8.97 -23.60
CA GLU A 740 5.95 9.85 -22.71
C GLU A 740 4.54 9.32 -22.47
N ILE A 741 4.16 9.30 -21.19
CA ILE A 741 2.85 8.80 -20.80
C ILE A 741 1.75 9.81 -21.05
N VAL A 742 0.69 9.29 -21.63
CA VAL A 742 -0.53 10.00 -21.93
C VAL A 742 -1.64 9.43 -21.03
N ALA A 743 -2.42 10.31 -20.41
CA ALA A 743 -3.60 9.91 -19.66
C ALA A 743 -4.65 9.33 -20.63
N SER A 744 -5.39 8.29 -20.24
CA SER A 744 -6.36 7.57 -21.10
C SER A 744 -7.46 8.47 -21.66
N SER A 745 -7.79 9.56 -20.97
CA SER A 745 -8.76 10.57 -21.42
C SER A 745 -8.17 11.56 -22.43
N ARG A 746 -6.87 11.52 -22.72
CA ARG A 746 -6.18 12.45 -23.62
C ARG A 746 -5.93 11.81 -24.97
N VAL A 747 -6.15 12.58 -26.02
CA VAL A 747 -5.75 12.24 -27.38
C VAL A 747 -4.38 12.90 -27.64
N PRO A 748 -3.32 12.14 -27.97
CA PRO A 748 -2.02 12.72 -28.29
C PRO A 748 -2.09 13.73 -29.45
N TYR A 749 -1.15 14.66 -29.50
CA TYR A 749 -1.12 15.68 -30.55
C TYR A 749 -1.04 15.04 -31.94
N GLU A 750 -1.92 15.46 -32.87
CA GLU A 750 -2.09 14.91 -34.22
C GLU A 750 -2.50 13.43 -34.30
N PHE A 751 -2.80 12.76 -33.18
CA PHE A 751 -3.12 11.33 -33.17
C PHE A 751 -4.23 10.98 -34.17
N THR A 752 -5.33 11.73 -34.20
CA THR A 752 -6.46 11.49 -35.11
C THR A 752 -6.08 11.60 -36.58
N ASN A 753 -5.21 12.56 -36.93
CA ASN A 753 -4.89 12.95 -38.31
C ASN A 753 -3.50 12.45 -38.79
N SER A 754 -2.79 11.67 -37.98
CA SER A 754 -1.46 11.18 -38.32
C SER A 754 -1.49 10.31 -39.57
N LYS A 755 -0.61 10.60 -40.52
CA LYS A 755 -0.41 9.81 -41.76
C LYS A 755 0.59 8.66 -41.60
N VAL A 756 1.31 8.63 -40.47
CA VAL A 756 2.22 7.55 -40.07
C VAL A 756 1.70 6.89 -38.80
N PRO A 757 2.11 5.65 -38.48
CA PRO A 757 1.80 5.01 -37.21
C PRO A 757 2.12 5.91 -36.01
N TYR A 758 1.36 5.76 -34.92
CA TYR A 758 1.50 6.57 -33.71
C TYR A 758 1.48 5.68 -32.47
N LEU A 759 2.53 5.75 -31.68
CA LEU A 759 2.73 5.00 -30.45
C LEU A 759 2.61 5.93 -29.24
N TYR A 760 1.84 5.53 -28.23
CA TYR A 760 1.90 6.17 -26.92
C TYR A 760 1.67 5.17 -25.79
N ASN A 761 2.20 5.50 -24.60
CA ASN A 761 1.98 4.72 -23.38
C ASN A 761 0.72 5.25 -22.66
N ASP A 762 -0.35 4.46 -22.70
CA ASP A 762 -1.56 4.69 -21.92
C ASP A 762 -1.42 4.02 -20.56
N ALA A 763 -0.99 4.80 -19.58
CA ALA A 763 -0.84 4.30 -18.21
C ALA A 763 -2.17 4.11 -17.47
N GLY A 764 -3.32 4.23 -18.14
CA GLY A 764 -4.63 4.07 -17.49
C GLY A 764 -5.02 5.28 -16.62
N LEU A 765 -4.35 6.43 -16.77
CA LEU A 765 -4.56 7.60 -15.92
C LEU A 765 -5.80 8.37 -16.42
N SER A 766 -6.74 8.70 -15.54
CA SER A 766 -7.77 9.70 -15.84
C SER A 766 -7.26 11.10 -15.48
N GLY A 767 -7.47 12.09 -16.34
CA GLY A 767 -7.11 13.48 -16.03
C GLY A 767 -7.69 14.51 -17.01
N ASN A 768 -7.71 15.77 -16.57
CA ASN A 768 -8.20 16.90 -17.38
C ASN A 768 -7.36 17.07 -18.65
N SER A 769 -7.97 17.61 -19.70
CA SER A 769 -7.31 18.08 -20.92
C SER A 769 -6.22 19.11 -20.57
N ASP A 770 -5.20 19.23 -21.42
CA ASP A 770 -4.26 20.35 -21.31
C ASP A 770 -5.04 21.67 -21.42
N SER A 771 -4.65 22.69 -20.64
CA SER A 771 -5.13 24.05 -20.91
C SER A 771 -4.65 24.50 -22.29
N ALA A 772 -5.30 25.50 -22.86
CA ALA A 772 -4.87 26.08 -24.13
C ALA A 772 -3.39 26.54 -24.06
N GLU A 773 -2.95 27.08 -22.92
CA GLU A 773 -1.54 27.46 -22.72
C GLU A 773 -0.60 26.25 -22.66
N GLN A 774 -0.98 25.16 -22.00
CA GLN A 774 -0.14 23.95 -21.94
C GLN A 774 0.03 23.31 -23.32
N ALA A 775 -1.04 23.29 -24.13
CA ALA A 775 -1.00 22.82 -25.50
C ALA A 775 -0.14 23.73 -26.40
N ALA A 776 -0.21 25.05 -26.21
CA ALA A 776 0.62 26.01 -26.92
C ALA A 776 2.10 25.90 -26.52
N LEU A 777 2.40 25.80 -25.23
CA LEU A 777 3.76 25.64 -24.71
C LEU A 777 4.40 24.36 -25.23
N GLY A 778 3.66 23.25 -25.27
CA GLY A 778 4.18 22.00 -25.84
C GLY A 778 4.53 22.10 -27.32
N LYS A 779 3.76 22.88 -28.10
CA LYS A 779 4.10 23.18 -29.50
C LYS A 779 5.40 23.96 -29.61
N GLU A 780 5.62 24.95 -28.74
CA GLU A 780 6.86 25.74 -28.72
C GLU A 780 8.06 24.93 -28.24
N VAL A 781 7.91 24.13 -27.17
CA VAL A 781 8.96 23.21 -26.70
C VAL A 781 9.37 22.25 -27.82
N ARG A 782 8.41 21.68 -28.55
CA ARG A 782 8.68 20.83 -29.71
C ARG A 782 9.48 21.57 -30.79
N LYS A 783 9.04 22.77 -31.20
CA LYS A 783 9.77 23.58 -32.18
C LYS A 783 11.21 23.85 -31.75
N VAL A 784 11.42 24.16 -30.47
CA VAL A 784 12.75 24.41 -29.89
C VAL A 784 13.60 23.14 -29.98
N LEU A 785 13.08 22.00 -29.54
CA LEU A 785 13.81 20.72 -29.59
C LEU A 785 14.11 20.26 -31.03
N GLU A 786 13.18 20.48 -31.97
CA GLU A 786 13.39 20.26 -33.41
C GLU A 786 14.47 21.19 -33.97
N SER A 787 14.47 22.47 -33.56
CA SER A 787 15.46 23.45 -34.00
C SER A 787 16.86 23.20 -33.43
N TRP A 788 16.97 22.57 -32.26
CA TRP A 788 18.24 22.29 -31.59
C TRP A 788 18.88 20.97 -32.02
N GLY A 789 18.26 20.21 -32.93
CA GLY A 789 18.83 18.95 -33.45
C GLY A 789 18.82 17.78 -32.47
N TYR A 790 18.29 17.95 -31.24
CA TYR A 790 18.17 16.91 -30.20
C TYR A 790 17.22 15.75 -30.57
N ILE A 791 16.60 15.79 -31.75
CA ILE A 791 15.64 14.80 -32.24
C ILE A 791 16.29 13.87 -33.30
N HIS A 792 17.59 14.01 -33.58
CA HIS A 792 18.28 13.21 -34.61
C HIS A 792 19.51 12.40 -34.13
N GLU A 793 19.72 12.22 -32.82
CA GLU A 793 20.62 11.17 -32.29
C GLU A 793 19.97 10.34 -31.20
#